data_AF-A0A958WJ71-F1
#
_entry.id   AF-A0A958WJ71-F1
#
_cell.length_a   1.000
_cell.length_b   1.000
_cell.length_c   1.000
_cell.angle_alpha   90.00
_cell.angle_beta   90.00
_cell.angle_gamma   90.00
#
_symmetry.space_group_name_H-M   'P 1'
#
loop_
_entity.id
_entity.type
_entity.pdbx_description
1 polymer ?
#
loop_
_entity_poly.entity_id
_entity_poly.type
_entity_poly.pdbx_seq_one_letter_code
_entity_poly.pdbx_strand_id
1 'polypeptide(L)'
;MKLHVRLGLVFFVILAMQTSTMAQNSVGIGTSAPNAHAVLELVSPGHNQGFLVPGLTSSQRATLASSLSSTDNGLLVYDTSEGKFYYWQALQWLPIKSGQELVAGNGLSINGNTIEAIPDGDGDPTNEIQDLNLSGSTLTLTNNPSATPINLSAFTGTNTDDQTLTYNPGSGLLTISRLSGDQSQTITAYGPAGGDLSGSYPGPTIANNAVTTGKIGNGAVTNAKIANNAVDDSKVSGVSPGKLAQAGAANGQALKWNGTNWAPQDAGVASITAGAGLNGGTITTTGTISLPDTGVGAGTYGNSTIVPQLTVDAKGRITNIAGIAIMGALPGGAAGGDLTGTYPNPTLSPTSGNSSVAAINHAATTGTINTNRLGPSVVLDSEAPAASDIAGTFGTGLSVNNNAITSAKIADGTIANVDIANGAVNDAKIAPGVSPSKLIAGTNGQVLTTVAGTTTWANPGVTNIATGTGLTGGPITSTGTISLANTGVGPGTYGTSSSVPRLTIDAQGRITAATTQPISASVPDIATVLAAGSDAKSEVLTNLKNLSVGTTATQGAFNVNGAHYMGFTLLPTGTDVYDVKNDEYIIYGRSTTAKPYNINLPSAGPSQGRVLIIRATGTNASDGLIVNAADGIDGNSNTGILYGGELNRTYAITVFSDGKAWWTISNAKY
;
A
#
# COMPACT_ATOMS: atom_id res chain seq x y z
N MET A 1 11.48 178.36 -73.24
CA MET A 1 12.21 179.24 -72.28
C MET A 1 11.59 179.08 -70.86
N LYS A 2 12.00 179.80 -69.79
CA LYS A 2 11.82 179.38 -68.34
C LYS A 2 11.51 180.53 -67.30
N LEU A 3 10.76 180.24 -66.19
CA LEU A 3 10.62 180.90 -64.81
C LEU A 3 9.87 182.29 -64.67
N HIS A 4 9.40 182.92 -63.53
CA HIS A 4 9.41 182.84 -62.01
C HIS A 4 8.25 183.74 -61.35
N VAL A 5 8.17 184.20 -60.05
CA VAL A 5 7.72 183.55 -58.75
C VAL A 5 7.42 184.52 -57.50
N ARG A 6 6.36 184.28 -56.64
CA ARG A 6 6.06 184.72 -55.19
C ARG A 6 5.75 186.23 -54.81
N LEU A 7 5.26 186.73 -53.62
CA LEU A 7 4.46 186.31 -52.37
C LEU A 7 4.29 187.45 -51.27
N GLY A 8 3.23 187.55 -50.40
CA GLY A 8 3.27 188.32 -49.09
C GLY A 8 1.98 188.68 -48.22
N LEU A 9 2.09 188.62 -46.86
CA LEU A 9 1.31 189.17 -45.67
C LEU A 9 -0.26 189.28 -45.66
N VAL A 10 -1.10 188.87 -44.66
CA VAL A 10 -1.01 188.57 -43.18
C VAL A 10 -0.97 189.89 -42.34
N PHE A 11 -1.41 190.09 -41.07
CA PHE A 11 -1.78 189.29 -39.86
C PHE A 11 -2.79 190.06 -38.92
N PHE A 12 -3.24 189.44 -37.79
CA PHE A 12 -3.78 190.07 -36.54
C PHE A 12 -5.11 190.89 -36.63
N VAL A 13 -6.06 190.92 -35.66
CA VAL A 13 -6.32 190.28 -34.34
C VAL A 13 -7.82 189.91 -34.43
N ILE A 14 -8.29 188.65 -34.46
CA ILE A 14 -8.23 187.58 -33.44
C ILE A 14 -8.81 188.08 -32.09
N LEU A 15 -9.44 187.23 -31.29
CA LEU A 15 -9.72 187.51 -29.86
C LEU A 15 -10.70 188.71 -29.62
N ALA A 16 -11.34 188.85 -28.47
CA ALA A 16 -11.32 188.05 -27.24
C ALA A 16 -12.76 187.96 -26.68
N MET A 17 -13.19 186.91 -25.99
CA MET A 17 -12.63 185.59 -25.69
C MET A 17 -13.84 184.67 -25.41
N GLN A 18 -13.91 183.44 -25.91
CA GLN A 18 -13.53 182.25 -25.15
C GLN A 18 -13.77 182.33 -23.62
N THR A 19 -14.72 181.55 -23.11
CA THR A 19 -14.40 180.48 -22.15
C THR A 19 -15.56 179.47 -22.08
N SER A 20 -15.27 178.26 -21.59
CA SER A 20 -16.03 177.05 -21.93
C SER A 20 -16.03 176.02 -20.79
N THR A 21 -16.97 175.08 -20.83
CA THR A 21 -16.98 173.85 -20.00
C THR A 21 -17.38 172.65 -20.86
N MET A 22 -16.84 171.45 -20.58
CA MET A 22 -17.01 170.23 -21.40
C MET A 22 -17.09 168.96 -20.55
N ALA A 23 -17.94 168.00 -20.94
CA ALA A 23 -18.08 166.62 -20.43
C ALA A 23 -19.06 165.84 -21.37
N GLN A 24 -19.03 164.52 -21.59
CA GLN A 24 -18.12 163.42 -21.22
C GLN A 24 -17.68 162.65 -22.50
N ASN A 25 -16.87 161.58 -22.40
CA ASN A 25 -16.24 160.92 -23.56
C ASN A 25 -16.66 159.45 -23.85
N SER A 26 -17.42 158.80 -22.96
CA SER A 26 -18.03 157.47 -23.16
C SER A 26 -19.26 157.30 -22.26
N VAL A 27 -20.17 156.39 -22.62
CA VAL A 27 -21.45 156.16 -21.92
C VAL A 27 -21.54 154.72 -21.41
N GLY A 28 -21.80 154.54 -20.12
CA GLY A 28 -22.11 153.24 -19.53
C GLY A 28 -23.56 153.17 -19.06
N ILE A 29 -24.24 152.07 -19.37
CA ILE A 29 -25.58 151.75 -18.82
C ILE A 29 -25.47 150.38 -18.14
N GLY A 30 -25.78 150.34 -16.85
CA GLY A 30 -25.56 149.17 -15.98
C GLY A 30 -24.12 149.01 -15.46
N THR A 31 -23.17 149.81 -15.94
CA THR A 31 -21.79 149.91 -15.41
C THR A 31 -21.46 151.35 -15.02
N SER A 32 -20.77 151.53 -13.89
CA SER A 32 -20.22 152.82 -13.43
C SER A 32 -18.81 153.11 -13.96
N ALA A 33 -18.19 152.15 -14.65
CA ALA A 33 -16.88 152.26 -15.27
C ALA A 33 -16.94 151.64 -16.68
N PRO A 34 -17.55 152.33 -17.66
CA PRO A 34 -17.60 151.84 -19.03
C PRO A 34 -16.20 151.69 -19.62
N ASN A 35 -16.02 150.64 -20.41
CA ASN A 35 -14.78 150.32 -21.11
C ASN A 35 -14.25 151.54 -21.88
N ALA A 36 -12.99 151.93 -21.62
CA ALA A 36 -12.37 153.12 -22.19
C ALA A 36 -12.24 153.10 -23.74
N HIS A 37 -12.48 151.95 -24.38
CA HIS A 37 -12.50 151.79 -25.83
C HIS A 37 -13.92 151.67 -26.42
N ALA A 38 -14.97 151.72 -25.60
CA ALA A 38 -16.36 151.70 -26.02
C ALA A 38 -17.01 153.09 -25.89
N VAL A 39 -17.72 153.54 -26.93
CA VAL A 39 -18.52 154.77 -26.86
C VAL A 39 -19.82 154.54 -26.07
N LEU A 40 -20.38 153.33 -26.16
CA LEU A 40 -21.50 152.83 -25.36
C LEU A 40 -21.19 151.42 -24.87
N GLU A 41 -21.32 151.17 -23.57
CA GLU A 41 -21.31 149.83 -22.98
C GLU A 41 -22.63 149.53 -22.25
N LEU A 42 -23.16 148.32 -22.46
CA LEU A 42 -24.44 147.85 -21.95
C LEU A 42 -24.21 146.59 -21.11
N VAL A 43 -24.32 146.70 -19.78
CA VAL A 43 -24.18 145.57 -18.85
C VAL A 43 -25.53 145.24 -18.25
N SER A 44 -26.08 144.06 -18.56
CA SER A 44 -27.35 143.59 -17.98
C SER A 44 -27.16 143.25 -16.48
N PRO A 45 -27.95 143.85 -15.57
CA PRO A 45 -27.94 143.47 -14.16
C PRO A 45 -28.39 142.00 -13.97
N GLY A 46 -27.42 141.11 -13.73
CA GLY A 46 -27.67 139.66 -13.65
C GLY A 46 -27.40 138.89 -14.94
N HIS A 47 -26.85 139.52 -15.99
CA HIS A 47 -26.42 138.89 -17.25
C HIS A 47 -27.52 138.15 -18.02
N ASN A 48 -28.79 138.55 -17.88
CA ASN A 48 -29.96 137.83 -18.42
C ASN A 48 -30.79 138.65 -19.43
N GLN A 49 -30.30 139.81 -19.89
CA GLN A 49 -30.92 140.67 -20.89
C GLN A 49 -29.94 140.96 -22.03
N GLY A 50 -30.44 141.04 -23.26
CA GLY A 50 -29.67 141.43 -24.45
C GLY A 50 -29.99 142.84 -24.95
N PHE A 51 -29.17 143.36 -25.85
CA PHE A 51 -29.45 144.60 -26.57
C PHE A 51 -30.40 144.35 -27.75
N LEU A 52 -31.58 144.96 -27.72
CA LEU A 52 -32.55 144.89 -28.81
C LEU A 52 -32.23 145.97 -29.86
N VAL A 53 -31.58 145.56 -30.95
CA VAL A 53 -31.37 146.40 -32.15
C VAL A 53 -32.71 146.71 -32.84
N PRO A 54 -32.79 147.77 -33.69
CA PRO A 54 -33.99 148.06 -34.47
C PRO A 54 -34.45 146.85 -35.30
N GLY A 55 -35.67 146.39 -35.02
CA GLY A 55 -36.35 145.36 -35.81
C GLY A 55 -37.06 145.99 -37.00
N LEU A 56 -36.81 145.48 -38.21
CA LEU A 56 -37.39 145.95 -39.46
C LEU A 56 -37.89 144.76 -40.28
N THR A 57 -39.02 144.87 -40.97
CA THR A 57 -39.34 143.95 -42.07
C THR A 57 -38.38 144.17 -43.25
N SER A 58 -38.22 143.18 -44.14
CA SER A 58 -37.32 143.31 -45.30
C SER A 58 -37.64 144.49 -46.20
N SER A 59 -38.92 144.86 -46.33
CA SER A 59 -39.36 146.06 -47.06
C SER A 59 -38.93 147.36 -46.36
N GLN A 60 -39.04 147.44 -45.03
CA GLN A 60 -38.56 148.59 -44.25
C GLN A 60 -37.03 148.69 -44.27
N ARG A 61 -36.31 147.56 -44.20
CA ARG A 61 -34.85 147.48 -44.32
C ARG A 61 -34.36 147.94 -45.71
N ALA A 62 -35.05 147.53 -46.77
CA ALA A 62 -34.79 147.99 -48.14
C ALA A 62 -35.13 149.47 -48.35
N THR A 63 -36.17 149.98 -47.68
CA THR A 63 -36.51 151.42 -47.70
C THR A 63 -35.43 152.24 -46.99
N LEU A 64 -34.99 151.81 -45.80
CA LEU A 64 -33.89 152.43 -45.04
C LEU A 64 -32.60 152.50 -45.87
N ALA A 65 -32.26 151.42 -46.61
CA ALA A 65 -31.09 151.36 -47.47
C ALA A 65 -30.98 152.54 -48.47
N SER A 66 -32.10 153.05 -48.97
CA SER A 66 -32.14 154.19 -49.90
C SER A 66 -31.70 155.54 -49.29
N SER A 67 -31.61 155.60 -47.96
CA SER A 67 -31.16 156.78 -47.20
C SER A 67 -29.77 156.62 -46.57
N LEU A 68 -29.12 155.47 -46.77
CA LEU A 68 -27.81 155.16 -46.19
C LEU A 68 -26.68 155.26 -47.21
N SER A 69 -25.48 155.54 -46.72
CA SER A 69 -24.26 155.73 -47.51
C SER A 69 -23.12 154.82 -47.01
N SER A 70 -21.91 155.01 -47.52
CA SER A 70 -20.71 154.32 -47.03
C SER A 70 -20.20 154.85 -45.69
N THR A 71 -20.67 156.00 -45.19
CA THR A 71 -20.33 156.47 -43.82
C THR A 71 -21.13 155.73 -42.75
N ASP A 72 -22.24 155.10 -43.12
CA ASP A 72 -23.17 154.38 -42.24
C ASP A 72 -22.81 152.88 -42.10
N ASN A 73 -21.64 152.48 -42.60
CA ASN A 73 -21.12 151.12 -42.49
C ASN A 73 -21.05 150.69 -41.01
N GLY A 74 -21.58 149.51 -40.69
CA GLY A 74 -21.63 148.98 -39.33
C GLY A 74 -22.96 149.19 -38.60
N LEU A 75 -23.94 149.89 -39.19
CA LEU A 75 -25.33 149.83 -38.72
C LEU A 75 -25.81 148.37 -38.69
N LEU A 76 -26.45 147.97 -37.59
CA LEU A 76 -26.95 146.60 -37.34
C LEU A 76 -28.46 146.64 -37.10
N VAL A 77 -29.20 145.83 -37.84
CA VAL A 77 -30.66 145.66 -37.70
C VAL A 77 -31.02 144.17 -37.64
N TYR A 78 -32.18 143.88 -37.07
CA TYR A 78 -32.76 142.54 -37.14
C TYR A 78 -33.90 142.53 -38.17
N ASP A 79 -33.79 141.68 -39.19
CA ASP A 79 -34.87 141.50 -40.14
C ASP A 79 -35.93 140.55 -39.55
N THR A 80 -37.09 141.10 -39.22
CA THR A 80 -38.20 140.36 -38.60
C THR A 80 -38.98 139.48 -39.58
N SER A 81 -38.77 139.63 -40.88
CA SER A 81 -39.39 138.81 -41.93
C SER A 81 -38.49 137.64 -42.35
N GLU A 82 -37.16 137.81 -42.33
CA GLU A 82 -36.19 136.74 -42.58
C GLU A 82 -35.71 136.01 -41.31
N GLY A 83 -35.90 136.60 -40.12
CA GLY A 83 -35.43 136.05 -38.85
C GLY A 83 -33.92 136.14 -38.63
N LYS A 84 -33.25 137.16 -39.22
CA LYS A 84 -31.78 137.24 -39.30
C LYS A 84 -31.25 138.62 -38.94
N PHE A 85 -30.04 138.66 -38.39
CA PHE A 85 -29.28 139.90 -38.25
C PHE A 85 -28.63 140.31 -39.57
N TYR A 86 -28.77 141.58 -39.92
CA TYR A 86 -28.19 142.22 -41.10
C TYR A 86 -27.38 143.44 -40.70
N TYR A 87 -26.17 143.56 -41.25
CA TYR A 87 -25.33 144.74 -41.07
C TYR A 87 -25.15 145.47 -42.40
N TRP A 88 -25.05 146.80 -42.35
CA TRP A 88 -24.81 147.63 -43.52
C TRP A 88 -23.31 147.69 -43.81
N GLN A 89 -22.91 147.33 -45.03
CA GLN A 89 -21.53 147.44 -45.49
C GLN A 89 -21.48 147.66 -47.00
N ALA A 90 -20.68 148.63 -47.45
CA ALA A 90 -20.40 148.87 -48.86
C ALA A 90 -21.67 149.03 -49.73
N LEU A 91 -22.62 149.86 -49.24
CA LEU A 91 -23.90 150.19 -49.88
C LEU A 91 -24.90 149.01 -50.00
N GLN A 92 -24.76 147.97 -49.17
CA GLN A 92 -25.71 146.85 -49.11
C GLN A 92 -25.89 146.29 -47.69
N TRP A 93 -27.02 145.64 -47.45
CA TRP A 93 -27.29 144.87 -46.23
C TRP A 93 -26.80 143.44 -46.38
N LEU A 94 -25.78 143.05 -45.61
CA LEU A 94 -25.23 141.69 -45.61
C LEU A 94 -25.75 140.89 -44.39
N PRO A 95 -26.16 139.61 -44.56
CA PRO A 95 -26.58 138.77 -43.46
C PRO A 95 -25.39 138.27 -42.66
N ILE A 96 -25.54 138.15 -41.34
CA ILE A 96 -24.59 137.41 -40.51
C ILE A 96 -24.88 135.91 -40.68
N LYS A 97 -23.98 135.19 -41.37
CA LYS A 97 -24.02 133.73 -41.53
C LYS A 97 -23.34 133.04 -40.34
N SER A 98 -23.78 131.83 -39.99
CA SER A 98 -23.14 130.97 -38.98
C SER A 98 -22.45 129.75 -39.60
N GLY A 99 -21.15 129.57 -39.33
CA GLY A 99 -20.37 128.41 -39.77
C GLY A 99 -19.47 128.66 -40.99
N GLN A 100 -18.49 127.77 -41.19
CA GLN A 100 -17.69 127.70 -42.42
C GLN A 100 -18.28 126.71 -43.41
N GLU A 101 -18.01 126.96 -44.70
CA GLU A 101 -18.50 126.19 -45.84
C GLU A 101 -17.46 125.13 -46.22
N LEU A 102 -17.85 123.85 -46.22
CA LEU A 102 -17.03 122.72 -46.64
C LEU A 102 -17.43 122.29 -48.06
N VAL A 103 -16.44 122.04 -48.92
CA VAL A 103 -16.64 121.64 -50.32
C VAL A 103 -16.22 120.18 -50.50
N ALA A 104 -17.04 119.40 -51.21
CA ALA A 104 -16.76 117.99 -51.50
C ALA A 104 -15.60 117.81 -52.50
N GLY A 105 -14.86 116.71 -52.37
CA GLY A 105 -13.85 116.28 -53.34
C GLY A 105 -14.38 115.21 -54.31
N ASN A 106 -13.68 114.98 -55.41
CA ASN A 106 -14.05 113.98 -56.43
C ASN A 106 -14.33 112.59 -55.81
N GLY A 107 -15.42 111.96 -56.25
CA GLY A 107 -15.85 110.63 -55.80
C GLY A 107 -16.86 110.64 -54.65
N LEU A 108 -17.10 111.79 -54.01
CA LEU A 108 -18.07 111.96 -52.92
C LEU A 108 -19.09 113.05 -53.24
N SER A 109 -20.37 112.77 -52.98
CA SER A 109 -21.45 113.75 -52.99
C SER A 109 -21.85 114.11 -51.56
N ILE A 110 -22.27 115.36 -51.34
CA ILE A 110 -22.87 115.82 -50.07
C ILE A 110 -24.31 116.23 -50.36
N ASN A 111 -25.28 115.48 -49.84
CA ASN A 111 -26.70 115.75 -50.00
C ASN A 111 -27.34 116.09 -48.65
N GLY A 112 -27.38 117.38 -48.32
CA GLY A 112 -27.84 117.86 -47.01
C GLY A 112 -26.87 117.49 -45.88
N ASN A 113 -27.05 116.30 -45.30
CA ASN A 113 -26.29 115.82 -44.14
C ASN A 113 -25.60 114.47 -44.33
N THR A 114 -25.82 113.75 -45.44
CA THR A 114 -25.12 112.51 -45.77
C THR A 114 -23.97 112.74 -46.76
N ILE A 115 -22.98 111.85 -46.68
CA ILE A 115 -21.86 111.75 -47.63
C ILE A 115 -21.98 110.37 -48.29
N GLU A 116 -22.11 110.35 -49.60
CA GLU A 116 -22.36 109.14 -50.40
C GLU A 116 -21.35 109.04 -51.56
N ALA A 117 -20.98 107.83 -51.92
CA ALA A 117 -20.09 107.57 -53.06
C ALA A 117 -20.84 107.75 -54.38
N ILE A 118 -20.14 108.25 -55.41
CA ILE A 118 -20.74 108.47 -56.74
C ILE A 118 -20.75 107.14 -57.52
N PRO A 119 -21.89 106.72 -58.13
CA PRO A 119 -21.97 105.54 -59.00
C PRO A 119 -21.02 105.63 -60.20
N ASP A 120 -20.57 104.47 -60.71
CA ASP A 120 -19.55 104.41 -61.77
C ASP A 120 -20.06 104.77 -63.18
N GLY A 121 -21.38 104.63 -63.43
CA GLY A 121 -22.05 105.22 -64.59
C GLY A 121 -23.39 104.61 -65.00
N ASP A 122 -23.75 103.41 -64.54
CA ASP A 122 -25.03 102.76 -64.91
C ASP A 122 -26.17 103.04 -63.93
N GLY A 123 -25.88 103.07 -62.62
CA GLY A 123 -26.80 103.46 -61.56
C GLY A 123 -27.65 102.32 -60.97
N ASP A 124 -27.24 101.05 -61.07
CA ASP A 124 -27.92 99.92 -60.41
C ASP A 124 -27.23 99.50 -59.09
N PRO A 125 -27.77 99.87 -57.91
CA PRO A 125 -27.15 99.66 -56.59
C PRO A 125 -27.20 98.20 -56.08
N THR A 126 -27.10 97.24 -57.00
CA THR A 126 -27.11 95.79 -56.74
C THR A 126 -25.98 95.02 -57.42
N ASN A 127 -25.09 95.71 -58.16
CA ASN A 127 -24.05 95.09 -58.97
C ASN A 127 -22.60 95.31 -58.44
N GLU A 128 -22.44 96.21 -57.47
CA GLU A 128 -21.14 96.70 -57.00
C GLU A 128 -20.43 95.76 -56.00
N ILE A 129 -21.07 94.65 -55.63
CA ILE A 129 -20.48 93.58 -54.80
C ILE A 129 -20.57 92.26 -55.57
N GLN A 130 -19.42 91.72 -55.97
CA GLN A 130 -19.32 90.56 -56.87
C GLN A 130 -18.53 89.42 -56.21
N ASP A 131 -19.24 88.37 -55.80
CA ASP A 131 -18.70 87.14 -55.20
C ASP A 131 -18.57 85.99 -56.22
N LEU A 132 -17.73 85.00 -55.92
CA LEU A 132 -17.59 83.76 -56.70
C LEU A 132 -18.70 82.75 -56.38
N ASN A 133 -19.25 82.10 -57.41
CA ASN A 133 -20.29 81.08 -57.29
C ASN A 133 -19.92 79.79 -58.04
N LEU A 134 -20.03 78.63 -57.40
CA LEU A 134 -19.75 77.32 -57.99
C LEU A 134 -21.03 76.48 -58.05
N SER A 135 -21.51 76.19 -59.26
CA SER A 135 -22.70 75.39 -59.52
C SER A 135 -22.36 74.14 -60.32
N GLY A 136 -22.55 72.97 -59.70
CA GLY A 136 -22.07 71.69 -60.25
C GLY A 136 -20.55 71.72 -60.44
N SER A 137 -20.10 71.64 -61.70
CA SER A 137 -18.68 71.78 -62.06
C SER A 137 -18.32 73.16 -62.62
N THR A 138 -19.21 74.16 -62.59
CA THR A 138 -19.00 75.45 -63.28
C THR A 138 -18.86 76.60 -62.29
N LEU A 139 -17.73 77.31 -62.35
CA LEU A 139 -17.45 78.50 -61.55
C LEU A 139 -17.81 79.77 -62.35
N THR A 140 -18.58 80.68 -61.75
CA THR A 140 -18.96 81.99 -62.30
C THR A 140 -18.77 83.08 -61.24
N LEU A 141 -18.97 84.34 -61.64
CA LEU A 141 -19.25 85.42 -60.70
C LEU A 141 -20.76 85.53 -60.47
N THR A 142 -21.15 85.98 -59.27
CA THR A 142 -22.51 86.43 -58.95
C THR A 142 -22.80 87.77 -59.61
N ASN A 143 -24.08 88.04 -59.88
CA ASN A 143 -24.64 89.26 -60.49
C ASN A 143 -24.02 89.76 -61.82
N ASN A 144 -23.02 89.07 -62.37
CA ASN A 144 -22.39 89.40 -63.65
C ASN A 144 -22.77 88.34 -64.72
N PRO A 145 -23.85 88.54 -65.49
CA PRO A 145 -24.31 87.59 -66.52
C PRO A 145 -23.40 87.56 -67.77
N SER A 146 -22.38 88.42 -67.85
CA SER A 146 -21.39 88.44 -68.93
C SER A 146 -20.06 87.77 -68.55
N ALA A 147 -19.90 87.31 -67.31
CA ALA A 147 -18.70 86.60 -66.88
C ALA A 147 -18.60 85.22 -67.56
N THR A 148 -17.47 84.94 -68.20
CA THR A 148 -17.23 83.64 -68.87
C THR A 148 -17.25 82.49 -67.85
N PRO A 149 -18.16 81.51 -67.97
CA PRO A 149 -18.22 80.39 -67.03
C PRO A 149 -17.01 79.46 -67.17
N ILE A 150 -16.32 79.20 -66.07
CA ILE A 150 -15.15 78.31 -66.04
C ILE A 150 -15.61 76.89 -65.74
N ASN A 151 -15.54 76.00 -66.72
CA ASN A 151 -15.88 74.59 -66.55
C ASN A 151 -14.71 73.80 -65.91
N LEU A 152 -14.95 73.26 -64.72
CA LEU A 152 -14.05 72.44 -63.93
C LEU A 152 -14.37 70.93 -64.03
N SER A 153 -15.23 70.48 -64.96
CA SER A 153 -15.60 69.06 -65.11
C SER A 153 -14.44 68.13 -65.48
N ALA A 154 -13.30 68.67 -65.91
CA ALA A 154 -12.05 67.92 -66.07
C ALA A 154 -11.42 67.48 -64.72
N PHE A 155 -11.86 68.08 -63.61
CA PHE A 155 -11.38 67.83 -62.24
C PHE A 155 -12.40 67.10 -61.36
N THR A 156 -13.57 66.72 -61.88
CA THR A 156 -14.56 65.94 -61.12
C THR A 156 -14.25 64.45 -61.19
N GLY A 157 -13.92 63.84 -60.05
CA GLY A 157 -13.62 62.41 -59.94
C GLY A 157 -12.15 62.05 -60.21
N THR A 158 -11.31 63.03 -60.56
CA THR A 158 -9.85 62.90 -60.52
C THR A 158 -9.34 63.38 -59.15
N ASN A 159 -8.41 62.63 -58.57
CA ASN A 159 -7.57 63.09 -57.47
C ASN A 159 -6.28 63.68 -58.01
N THR A 160 -5.83 64.78 -57.40
CA THR A 160 -4.68 65.57 -57.86
C THR A 160 -3.31 64.98 -57.50
N ASP A 161 -3.27 63.71 -57.09
CA ASP A 161 -2.08 62.96 -56.67
C ASP A 161 -1.84 61.63 -57.44
N ASP A 162 -2.66 61.34 -58.47
CA ASP A 162 -2.58 60.16 -59.35
C ASP A 162 -2.65 58.79 -58.64
N GLN A 163 -3.48 58.62 -57.60
CA GLN A 163 -3.59 57.35 -56.86
C GLN A 163 -4.96 56.68 -57.00
N THR A 164 -5.00 55.34 -56.93
CA THR A 164 -6.24 54.56 -56.92
C THR A 164 -6.23 53.59 -55.74
N LEU A 165 -7.30 53.60 -54.94
CA LEU A 165 -7.49 52.66 -53.85
C LEU A 165 -8.47 51.56 -54.27
N THR A 166 -8.00 50.32 -54.38
CA THR A 166 -8.75 49.17 -54.89
C THR A 166 -8.89 48.10 -53.82
N TYR A 167 -10.11 47.82 -53.37
CA TYR A 167 -10.40 46.66 -52.51
C TYR A 167 -10.78 45.44 -53.37
N ASN A 168 -10.09 44.32 -53.17
CA ASN A 168 -10.42 43.06 -53.83
C ASN A 168 -11.21 42.15 -52.86
N PRO A 169 -12.54 42.01 -53.00
CA PRO A 169 -13.35 41.19 -52.09
C PRO A 169 -13.08 39.69 -52.20
N GLY A 170 -12.42 39.22 -53.27
CA GLY A 170 -12.04 37.81 -53.43
C GLY A 170 -10.78 37.42 -52.66
N SER A 171 -9.92 38.38 -52.30
CA SER A 171 -8.74 38.17 -51.46
C SER A 171 -8.81 38.87 -50.09
N GLY A 172 -9.76 39.79 -49.90
CA GLY A 172 -9.87 40.62 -48.71
C GLY A 172 -8.79 41.71 -48.59
N LEU A 173 -8.01 41.95 -49.66
CA LEU A 173 -6.87 42.86 -49.64
C LEU A 173 -7.23 44.23 -50.22
N LEU A 174 -6.64 45.28 -49.64
CA LEU A 174 -6.68 46.65 -50.12
C LEU A 174 -5.36 46.97 -50.81
N THR A 175 -5.41 47.49 -52.03
CA THR A 175 -4.23 47.85 -52.83
C THR A 175 -4.28 49.34 -53.15
N ILE A 176 -3.16 50.03 -52.95
CA ILE A 176 -2.95 51.37 -53.48
C ILE A 176 -2.04 51.29 -54.71
N SER A 177 -2.46 51.89 -55.81
CA SER A 177 -1.66 51.96 -57.05
C SER A 177 -1.60 53.38 -57.59
N ARG A 178 -0.57 53.71 -58.36
CA ARG A 178 -0.65 54.89 -59.23
C ARG A 178 -1.66 54.65 -60.35
N LEU A 179 -2.31 55.71 -60.82
CA LEU A 179 -3.30 55.66 -61.90
C LEU A 179 -2.70 55.16 -63.24
N SER A 180 -1.39 55.32 -63.41
CA SER A 180 -0.58 54.76 -64.50
C SER A 180 -0.30 53.24 -64.38
N GLY A 181 -0.59 52.62 -63.24
CA GLY A 181 -0.34 51.19 -62.98
C GLY A 181 1.12 50.79 -62.78
N ASP A 182 2.08 51.72 -62.93
CA ASP A 182 3.53 51.45 -62.81
C ASP A 182 3.99 51.06 -61.40
N GLN A 183 3.24 51.48 -60.38
CA GLN A 183 3.50 51.20 -58.97
C GLN A 183 2.21 50.77 -58.30
N SER A 184 2.29 49.65 -57.56
CA SER A 184 1.14 49.05 -56.87
C SER A 184 1.63 48.37 -55.59
N GLN A 185 1.12 48.82 -54.44
CA GLN A 185 1.40 48.26 -53.13
C GLN A 185 0.12 47.68 -52.54
N THR A 186 0.08 46.36 -52.40
CA THR A 186 -0.98 45.67 -51.68
C THR A 186 -0.71 45.72 -50.19
N ILE A 187 -1.69 46.19 -49.41
CA ILE A 187 -1.64 46.26 -47.96
C ILE A 187 -1.95 44.87 -47.41
N THR A 188 -0.91 44.19 -46.95
CA THR A 188 -1.04 42.96 -46.15
C THR A 188 -1.05 43.32 -44.67
N ALA A 189 -1.72 42.51 -43.84
CA ALA A 189 -1.66 42.66 -42.40
C ALA A 189 -0.20 42.53 -41.93
N TYR A 190 0.23 43.46 -41.07
CA TYR A 190 1.62 43.57 -40.61
C TYR A 190 1.63 43.96 -39.12
N GLY A 191 2.52 43.35 -38.35
CA GLY A 191 2.58 43.53 -36.89
C GLY A 191 2.28 42.24 -36.11
N PRO A 192 2.30 42.31 -34.76
CA PRO A 192 2.20 41.14 -33.90
C PRO A 192 0.82 40.45 -34.00
N ALA A 193 0.82 39.12 -33.94
CA ALA A 193 -0.39 38.34 -33.79
C ALA A 193 -0.83 38.28 -32.31
N GLY A 194 -2.11 37.96 -32.07
CA GLY A 194 -2.69 37.90 -30.73
C GLY A 194 -3.67 36.75 -30.53
N GLY A 195 -4.10 36.59 -29.27
CA GLY A 195 -4.98 35.50 -28.86
C GLY A 195 -4.26 34.15 -28.92
N ASP A 196 -4.80 33.22 -29.71
CA ASP A 196 -4.23 31.87 -29.89
C ASP A 196 -3.00 31.85 -30.82
N LEU A 197 -2.68 32.98 -31.44
CA LEU A 197 -1.58 33.14 -32.39
C LEU A 197 -0.44 33.98 -31.80
N SER A 198 0.78 33.68 -32.24
CA SER A 198 2.02 34.34 -31.88
C SER A 198 2.91 34.58 -33.11
N GLY A 199 3.99 35.35 -32.93
CA GLY A 199 4.77 35.87 -34.04
C GLY A 199 4.11 37.10 -34.66
N SER A 200 4.21 37.25 -35.97
CA SER A 200 3.70 38.42 -36.70
C SER A 200 3.05 38.04 -38.01
N TYR A 201 2.08 38.84 -38.45
CA TYR A 201 1.50 38.73 -39.79
C TYR A 201 2.56 39.07 -40.87
N PRO A 202 2.52 38.43 -42.05
CA PRO A 202 1.47 37.52 -42.53
C PRO A 202 1.60 36.05 -42.10
N GLY A 203 2.67 35.67 -41.39
CA GLY A 203 2.99 34.26 -41.06
C GLY A 203 3.00 33.91 -39.56
N PRO A 204 1.89 34.09 -38.82
CA PRO A 204 1.84 33.74 -37.40
C PRO A 204 1.78 32.23 -37.16
N THR A 205 2.20 31.80 -35.97
CA THR A 205 2.14 30.41 -35.50
C THR A 205 1.20 30.29 -34.30
N ILE A 206 0.70 29.08 -34.03
CA ILE A 206 -0.07 28.81 -32.81
C ILE A 206 0.82 29.05 -31.59
N ALA A 207 0.35 29.84 -30.62
CA ALA A 207 1.11 30.19 -29.44
C ALA A 207 1.29 28.99 -28.49
N ASN A 208 2.38 28.98 -27.71
CA ASN A 208 2.62 27.95 -26.69
C ASN A 208 1.43 27.84 -25.73
N ASN A 209 0.96 26.60 -25.52
CA ASN A 209 -0.22 26.27 -24.70
C ASN A 209 -1.58 26.83 -25.18
N ALA A 210 -1.66 27.45 -26.36
CA ALA A 210 -2.94 27.98 -26.88
C ALA A 210 -3.99 26.88 -27.11
N VAL A 211 -3.57 25.67 -27.51
CA VAL A 211 -4.46 24.52 -27.72
C VAL A 211 -4.82 23.86 -26.38
N THR A 212 -5.85 24.39 -25.73
CA THR A 212 -6.43 23.85 -24.49
C THR A 212 -7.47 22.75 -24.78
N THR A 213 -7.83 21.94 -23.78
CA THR A 213 -8.80 20.82 -23.90
C THR A 213 -10.10 21.19 -24.61
N GLY A 214 -10.68 22.36 -24.32
CA GLY A 214 -11.93 22.82 -24.95
C GLY A 214 -11.83 23.15 -26.45
N LYS A 215 -10.62 23.23 -27.00
CA LYS A 215 -10.35 23.49 -28.43
C LYS A 215 -10.08 22.20 -29.22
N ILE A 216 -10.01 21.04 -28.53
CA ILE A 216 -9.92 19.72 -29.14
C ILE A 216 -11.24 19.00 -28.88
N GLY A 217 -12.09 18.89 -29.91
CA GLY A 217 -13.35 18.16 -29.80
C GLY A 217 -13.14 16.66 -29.50
N ASN A 218 -14.13 16.02 -28.87
CA ASN A 218 -14.10 14.58 -28.62
C ASN A 218 -13.89 13.80 -29.92
N GLY A 219 -12.87 12.93 -29.96
CA GLY A 219 -12.49 12.18 -31.17
C GLY A 219 -11.78 12.99 -32.26
N ALA A 220 -11.51 14.29 -32.06
CA ALA A 220 -10.86 15.13 -33.07
C ALA A 220 -9.39 14.72 -33.34
N VAL A 221 -8.73 14.06 -32.38
CA VAL A 221 -7.43 13.40 -32.57
C VAL A 221 -7.68 11.92 -32.89
N THR A 222 -7.31 11.50 -34.09
CA THR A 222 -7.45 10.13 -34.59
C THR A 222 -6.08 9.51 -34.84
N ASN A 223 -6.00 8.19 -35.06
CA ASN A 223 -4.73 7.50 -35.30
C ASN A 223 -3.92 8.14 -36.45
N ALA A 224 -4.56 8.61 -37.52
CA ALA A 224 -3.88 9.29 -38.63
C ALA A 224 -3.26 10.66 -38.25
N LYS A 225 -3.62 11.23 -37.09
CA LYS A 225 -3.07 12.47 -36.52
C LYS A 225 -2.01 12.23 -35.44
N ILE A 226 -1.74 10.97 -35.08
CA ILE A 226 -0.68 10.57 -34.14
C ILE A 226 0.27 9.66 -34.91
N ALA A 227 1.47 10.16 -35.24
CA ALA A 227 2.48 9.34 -35.89
C ALA A 227 2.92 8.17 -34.98
N ASN A 228 3.37 7.06 -35.58
CA ASN A 228 3.94 5.95 -34.84
C ASN A 228 5.05 6.46 -33.89
N ASN A 229 5.03 5.99 -32.65
CA ASN A 229 5.95 6.39 -31.56
C ASN A 229 5.88 7.87 -31.13
N ALA A 230 4.89 8.67 -31.60
CA ALA A 230 4.72 10.04 -31.13
C ALA A 230 4.27 10.12 -29.66
N VAL A 231 3.59 9.07 -29.17
CA VAL A 231 3.36 8.81 -27.75
C VAL A 231 4.34 7.71 -27.32
N ASP A 232 5.21 8.04 -26.37
CA ASP A 232 6.25 7.18 -25.80
C ASP A 232 5.99 6.92 -24.30
N ASP A 233 6.78 6.02 -23.70
CA ASP A 233 6.62 5.59 -22.31
C ASP A 233 6.61 6.75 -21.29
N SER A 234 7.35 7.85 -21.55
CA SER A 234 7.36 9.01 -20.65
C SER A 234 6.03 9.76 -20.68
N LYS A 235 5.35 9.78 -21.84
CA LYS A 235 4.03 10.40 -22.05
C LYS A 235 2.87 9.54 -21.53
N VAL A 236 3.10 8.27 -21.21
CA VAL A 236 2.10 7.35 -20.59
C VAL A 236 2.48 6.92 -19.17
N SER A 237 3.44 7.60 -18.55
CA SER A 237 3.72 7.45 -17.11
C SER A 237 2.45 7.73 -16.28
N GLY A 238 2.14 6.85 -15.32
CA GLY A 238 1.00 7.03 -14.41
C GLY A 238 -0.38 6.58 -14.94
N VAL A 239 -0.46 5.78 -16.01
CA VAL A 239 -1.72 5.14 -16.42
C VAL A 239 -2.23 4.19 -15.31
N SER A 240 -3.31 4.59 -14.65
CA SER A 240 -4.00 3.76 -13.64
C SER A 240 -4.48 2.43 -14.25
N PRO A 241 -4.38 1.28 -13.56
CA PRO A 241 -4.75 -0.04 -14.10
C PRO A 241 -6.16 -0.13 -14.69
N GLY A 242 -7.14 0.63 -14.16
CA GLY A 242 -8.50 0.69 -14.71
C GLY A 242 -8.64 1.35 -16.09
N LYS A 243 -7.56 1.94 -16.62
CA LYS A 243 -7.47 2.42 -18.03
C LYS A 243 -6.85 1.38 -18.98
N LEU A 244 -6.32 0.28 -18.46
CA LEU A 244 -5.91 -0.85 -19.29
C LEU A 244 -7.18 -1.61 -19.72
N ALA A 245 -7.36 -1.79 -21.02
CA ALA A 245 -8.46 -2.61 -21.52
C ALA A 245 -8.28 -4.06 -21.07
N GLN A 246 -9.37 -4.75 -20.72
CA GLN A 246 -9.33 -6.15 -20.25
C GLN A 246 -8.64 -7.11 -21.24
N ALA A 247 -8.59 -6.77 -22.53
CA ALA A 247 -7.87 -7.50 -23.59
C ALA A 247 -8.14 -9.02 -23.61
N GLY A 248 -9.38 -9.41 -23.28
CA GLY A 248 -9.84 -10.81 -23.26
C GLY A 248 -9.53 -11.58 -21.97
N ALA A 249 -8.96 -10.95 -20.94
CA ALA A 249 -8.61 -11.64 -19.69
C ALA A 249 -9.83 -12.09 -18.90
N ALA A 250 -9.94 -13.41 -18.69
CA ALA A 250 -10.93 -14.02 -17.83
C ALA A 250 -10.54 -13.89 -16.34
N ASN A 251 -11.48 -14.19 -15.45
CA ASN A 251 -11.22 -14.19 -14.01
C ASN A 251 -10.13 -15.21 -13.64
N GLY A 252 -9.09 -14.79 -12.92
CA GLY A 252 -7.89 -15.59 -12.63
C GLY A 252 -6.70 -15.35 -13.58
N GLN A 253 -6.91 -14.64 -14.70
CA GLN A 253 -5.86 -14.32 -15.66
C GLN A 253 -5.32 -12.90 -15.48
N ALA A 254 -4.00 -12.76 -15.65
CA ALA A 254 -3.31 -11.49 -15.77
C ALA A 254 -2.87 -11.28 -17.23
N LEU A 255 -2.81 -10.02 -17.68
CA LEU A 255 -2.21 -9.69 -18.97
C LEU A 255 -0.69 -9.77 -18.85
N LYS A 256 -0.08 -10.59 -19.71
CA LYS A 256 1.35 -10.91 -19.67
C LYS A 256 1.95 -10.79 -21.07
N TRP A 257 3.12 -10.19 -21.16
CA TRP A 257 3.85 -10.04 -22.42
C TRP A 257 4.42 -11.39 -22.87
N ASN A 258 4.06 -11.83 -24.07
CA ASN A 258 4.51 -13.12 -24.62
C ASN A 258 5.67 -12.99 -25.64
N GLY A 259 6.21 -11.79 -25.83
CA GLY A 259 7.22 -11.47 -26.85
C GLY A 259 6.67 -10.65 -28.02
N THR A 260 5.38 -10.77 -28.33
CA THR A 260 4.73 -10.12 -29.48
C THR A 260 3.54 -9.26 -29.08
N ASN A 261 2.75 -9.69 -28.09
CA ASN A 261 1.63 -8.92 -27.55
C ASN A 261 1.39 -9.20 -26.06
N TRP A 262 0.61 -8.33 -25.41
CA TRP A 262 0.05 -8.56 -24.09
C TRP A 262 -1.17 -9.47 -24.23
N ALA A 263 -1.11 -10.65 -23.64
CA ALA A 263 -2.16 -11.67 -23.73
C ALA A 263 -2.54 -12.19 -22.32
N PRO A 264 -3.78 -12.65 -22.10
CA PRO A 264 -4.17 -13.27 -20.84
C PRO A 264 -3.41 -14.57 -20.55
N GLN A 265 -2.92 -14.74 -19.32
CA GLN A 265 -2.38 -15.99 -18.81
C GLN A 265 -2.64 -16.09 -17.29
N ASP A 266 -2.85 -17.30 -16.77
CA ASP A 266 -3.21 -17.53 -15.37
C ASP A 266 -2.14 -17.02 -14.38
N ALA A 267 -2.58 -16.44 -13.28
CA ALA A 267 -1.72 -15.76 -12.30
C ALA A 267 -1.32 -16.68 -11.12
N GLY A 268 -0.26 -17.48 -11.28
CA GLY A 268 0.30 -18.27 -10.18
C GLY A 268 1.28 -19.36 -10.61
N VAL A 269 1.48 -20.35 -9.73
CA VAL A 269 2.13 -21.63 -10.08
C VAL A 269 1.20 -22.36 -11.06
N ALA A 270 1.59 -22.42 -12.33
CA ALA A 270 0.76 -22.92 -13.42
C ALA A 270 0.53 -24.45 -13.35
N SER A 271 1.46 -25.18 -12.74
CA SER A 271 1.25 -26.60 -12.43
C SER A 271 2.13 -27.13 -11.30
N ILE A 272 1.60 -28.09 -10.55
CA ILE A 272 2.34 -28.94 -9.62
C ILE A 272 2.10 -30.39 -10.04
N THR A 273 3.17 -31.11 -10.39
CA THR A 273 3.09 -32.52 -10.82
C THR A 273 3.52 -33.47 -9.71
N ALA A 274 2.70 -34.49 -9.43
CA ALA A 274 3.08 -35.60 -8.57
C ALA A 274 4.23 -36.37 -9.22
N GLY A 275 5.40 -36.34 -8.57
CA GLY A 275 6.62 -37.00 -9.00
C GLY A 275 6.74 -38.43 -8.50
N ALA A 276 7.95 -38.97 -8.54
CA ALA A 276 8.18 -40.40 -8.33
C ALA A 276 7.73 -40.87 -6.94
N GLY A 277 6.77 -41.79 -6.91
CA GLY A 277 6.24 -42.38 -5.67
C GLY A 277 5.05 -41.65 -5.06
N LEU A 278 4.49 -40.64 -5.72
CA LEU A 278 3.24 -39.97 -5.35
C LEU A 278 2.20 -40.14 -6.47
N ASN A 279 0.93 -40.29 -6.08
CA ASN A 279 -0.23 -40.22 -6.97
C ASN A 279 -0.74 -38.78 -7.05
N GLY A 280 -1.41 -38.40 -8.16
CA GLY A 280 -2.06 -37.08 -8.30
C GLY A 280 -1.97 -36.46 -9.70
N GLY A 281 -1.03 -36.92 -10.54
CA GLY A 281 -0.84 -36.38 -11.89
C GLY A 281 -0.34 -34.93 -11.89
N THR A 282 -0.69 -34.16 -12.92
CA THR A 282 -0.38 -32.72 -13.02
C THR A 282 -1.61 -31.91 -12.60
N ILE A 283 -1.48 -31.17 -11.49
CA ILE A 283 -2.55 -30.33 -10.95
C ILE A 283 -2.35 -28.89 -11.44
N THR A 284 -3.34 -28.35 -12.15
CA THR A 284 -3.35 -26.99 -12.73
C THR A 284 -4.44 -26.07 -12.15
N THR A 285 -5.30 -26.59 -11.26
CA THR A 285 -6.43 -25.81 -10.70
C THR A 285 -6.77 -26.29 -9.29
N THR A 286 -7.31 -27.50 -9.16
CA THR A 286 -7.50 -28.19 -7.88
C THR A 286 -7.25 -29.68 -8.07
N GLY A 287 -6.77 -30.36 -7.03
CA GLY A 287 -6.48 -31.79 -7.06
C GLY A 287 -5.77 -32.23 -5.78
N THR A 288 -5.54 -33.54 -5.64
CA THR A 288 -4.89 -34.13 -4.46
C THR A 288 -3.63 -34.87 -4.86
N ILE A 289 -2.49 -34.54 -4.23
CA ILE A 289 -1.30 -35.39 -4.24
C ILE A 289 -1.40 -36.35 -3.06
N SER A 290 -1.24 -37.64 -3.30
CA SER A 290 -1.41 -38.70 -2.30
C SER A 290 -0.28 -39.73 -2.37
N LEU A 291 -0.13 -40.53 -1.31
CA LEU A 291 0.71 -41.73 -1.37
C LEU A 291 -0.05 -42.84 -2.10
N PRO A 292 0.56 -43.57 -3.05
CA PRO A 292 0.00 -44.82 -3.54
C PRO A 292 0.05 -45.87 -2.44
N ASP A 293 -1.04 -46.61 -2.26
CA ASP A 293 -1.10 -47.77 -1.35
C ASP A 293 0.05 -48.73 -1.62
N THR A 294 0.63 -49.31 -0.56
CA THR A 294 1.90 -50.02 -0.67
C THR A 294 1.75 -51.51 -1.01
N GLY A 295 0.55 -51.93 -1.46
CA GLY A 295 0.20 -53.34 -1.74
C GLY A 295 -0.02 -54.19 -0.49
N VAL A 296 0.59 -53.84 0.63
CA VAL A 296 0.36 -54.42 1.95
C VAL A 296 -0.87 -53.78 2.59
N GLY A 297 -1.78 -54.59 3.11
CA GLY A 297 -2.96 -54.12 3.84
C GLY A 297 -2.63 -53.58 5.24
N ALA A 298 -3.54 -52.79 5.81
CA ALA A 298 -3.41 -52.36 7.20
C ALA A 298 -3.72 -53.53 8.15
N GLY A 299 -2.78 -53.89 9.03
CA GLY A 299 -2.94 -54.99 9.98
C GLY A 299 -1.73 -55.20 10.88
N THR A 300 -1.86 -56.09 11.87
CA THR A 300 -0.72 -56.60 12.65
C THR A 300 -0.17 -57.84 11.95
N TYR A 301 1.13 -57.86 11.67
CA TYR A 301 1.78 -58.94 10.94
C TYR A 301 2.86 -59.60 11.79
N GLY A 302 2.78 -60.92 11.91
CA GLY A 302 3.50 -61.69 12.90
C GLY A 302 2.72 -61.85 14.21
N ASN A 303 3.14 -62.82 15.03
CA ASN A 303 2.59 -63.17 16.33
C ASN A 303 3.62 -64.02 17.11
N SER A 304 3.23 -64.64 18.23
CA SER A 304 4.12 -65.47 19.05
C SER A 304 4.72 -66.71 18.35
N THR A 305 4.22 -67.11 17.18
CA THR A 305 4.71 -68.24 16.38
C THR A 305 5.05 -67.87 14.93
N ILE A 306 5.00 -66.58 14.55
CA ILE A 306 5.27 -66.11 13.18
C ILE A 306 6.01 -64.76 13.22
N VAL A 307 7.16 -64.65 12.55
CA VAL A 307 7.84 -63.36 12.30
C VAL A 307 7.45 -62.80 10.93
N PRO A 308 7.28 -61.48 10.79
CA PRO A 308 7.09 -60.84 9.50
C PRO A 308 8.45 -60.73 8.77
N GLN A 309 8.53 -61.31 7.58
CA GLN A 309 9.54 -60.97 6.58
C GLN A 309 9.03 -59.80 5.72
N LEU A 310 9.88 -58.81 5.49
CA LEU A 310 9.53 -57.54 4.84
C LEU A 310 10.31 -57.34 3.55
N THR A 311 9.64 -56.83 2.51
CA THR A 311 10.30 -56.29 1.31
C THR A 311 10.01 -54.78 1.22
N VAL A 312 11.02 -53.97 0.87
CA VAL A 312 10.91 -52.51 0.81
C VAL A 312 11.33 -51.94 -0.55
N ASP A 313 10.70 -50.84 -0.98
CA ASP A 313 11.13 -50.06 -2.15
C ASP A 313 12.25 -49.04 -1.83
N ALA A 314 12.83 -48.43 -2.87
CA ALA A 314 13.89 -47.42 -2.75
C ALA A 314 13.46 -46.12 -2.06
N LYS A 315 12.18 -46.00 -1.66
CA LYS A 315 11.59 -44.87 -0.94
C LYS A 315 11.28 -45.25 0.52
N GLY A 316 11.73 -46.43 0.96
CA GLY A 316 11.57 -46.92 2.33
C GLY A 316 10.16 -47.43 2.66
N ARG A 317 9.31 -47.70 1.67
CA ARG A 317 7.93 -48.19 1.85
C ARG A 317 7.88 -49.72 1.74
N ILE A 318 7.08 -50.37 2.58
CA ILE A 318 6.92 -51.84 2.59
C ILE A 318 6.04 -52.25 1.41
N THR A 319 6.60 -52.97 0.42
CA THR A 319 5.90 -53.42 -0.80
C THR A 319 5.37 -54.85 -0.72
N ASN A 320 5.88 -55.65 0.21
CA ASN A 320 5.38 -57.00 0.48
C ASN A 320 5.65 -57.38 1.95
N ILE A 321 4.79 -58.23 2.51
CA ILE A 321 4.95 -58.79 3.85
C ILE A 321 4.54 -60.27 3.84
N ALA A 322 5.38 -61.13 4.39
CA ALA A 322 5.16 -62.58 4.45
C ALA A 322 5.40 -63.10 5.87
N GLY A 323 4.57 -64.05 6.33
CA GLY A 323 4.77 -64.70 7.61
C GLY A 323 5.73 -65.89 7.50
N ILE A 324 6.81 -65.90 8.29
CA ILE A 324 7.69 -67.06 8.46
C ILE A 324 7.49 -67.61 9.87
N ALA A 325 7.26 -68.92 10.00
CA ALA A 325 7.02 -69.55 11.29
C ALA A 325 8.27 -69.52 12.20
N ILE A 326 8.05 -69.19 13.47
CA ILE A 326 9.02 -69.36 14.56
C ILE A 326 8.92 -70.80 15.04
N MET A 327 9.99 -71.58 14.88
CA MET A 327 10.07 -72.93 15.48
C MET A 327 10.73 -72.83 16.86
N GLY A 328 9.90 -72.75 17.91
CA GLY A 328 10.30 -72.73 19.31
C GLY A 328 9.24 -73.41 20.19
N ALA A 329 9.68 -74.05 21.29
CA ALA A 329 8.82 -74.89 22.12
C ALA A 329 7.84 -74.11 23.02
N LEU A 330 6.79 -74.78 23.51
CA LEU A 330 5.75 -74.18 24.36
C LEU A 330 6.30 -73.78 25.75
N PRO A 331 5.71 -72.76 26.41
CA PRO A 331 6.05 -72.42 27.79
C PRO A 331 5.62 -73.53 28.75
N GLY A 332 6.58 -74.10 29.49
CA GLY A 332 6.34 -75.07 30.57
C GLY A 332 6.73 -74.49 31.93
N GLY A 333 5.84 -74.60 32.92
CA GLY A 333 6.07 -74.13 34.28
C GLY A 333 4.78 -74.02 35.10
N ALA A 334 4.92 -73.92 36.42
CA ALA A 334 3.80 -73.69 37.33
C ALA A 334 3.38 -72.20 37.37
N ALA A 335 2.10 -71.95 37.57
CA ALA A 335 1.55 -70.63 37.86
C ALA A 335 1.59 -70.30 39.36
N GLY A 336 1.41 -69.02 39.72
CA GLY A 336 1.39 -68.57 41.10
C GLY A 336 0.68 -67.23 41.27
N GLY A 337 0.49 -66.82 42.53
CA GLY A 337 -0.37 -65.70 42.91
C GLY A 337 -1.84 -66.16 43.00
N ASP A 338 -2.75 -65.37 42.45
CA ASP A 338 -4.19 -65.68 42.41
C ASP A 338 -4.58 -66.79 41.40
N LEU A 339 -3.58 -67.55 40.90
CA LEU A 339 -3.71 -68.64 39.93
C LEU A 339 -2.85 -69.86 40.35
N THR A 340 -3.30 -71.06 39.99
CA THR A 340 -2.65 -72.35 40.30
C THR A 340 -2.62 -73.28 39.07
N GLY A 341 -1.81 -74.35 39.11
CA GLY A 341 -1.66 -75.29 37.99
C GLY A 341 -0.44 -74.97 37.11
N THR A 342 -0.42 -75.47 35.87
CA THR A 342 0.70 -75.28 34.92
C THR A 342 0.25 -74.56 33.64
N TYR A 343 1.12 -73.72 33.09
CA TYR A 343 0.91 -73.12 31.78
C TYR A 343 0.81 -74.21 30.68
N PRO A 344 -0.01 -74.02 29.63
CA PRO A 344 -0.79 -72.81 29.34
C PRO A 344 -2.12 -72.67 30.11
N ASN A 345 -2.55 -73.66 30.90
CA ASN A 345 -3.92 -73.74 31.45
C ASN A 345 -3.98 -73.71 33.00
N PRO A 346 -3.62 -72.61 33.67
CA PRO A 346 -3.84 -72.44 35.10
C PRO A 346 -5.31 -72.10 35.45
N THR A 347 -5.69 -72.31 36.70
CA THR A 347 -7.03 -72.03 37.26
C THR A 347 -6.97 -71.07 38.45
N LEU A 348 -8.09 -70.46 38.85
CA LEU A 348 -8.14 -69.51 39.97
C LEU A 348 -7.73 -70.15 41.31
N SER A 349 -6.95 -69.40 42.09
CA SER A 349 -6.65 -69.72 43.49
C SER A 349 -7.92 -69.56 44.35
N PRO A 350 -8.16 -70.42 45.37
CA PRO A 350 -9.31 -70.28 46.28
C PRO A 350 -9.34 -69.02 47.17
N THR A 351 -8.42 -68.07 46.99
CA THR A 351 -8.19 -66.94 47.92
C THR A 351 -8.40 -65.54 47.31
N SER A 352 -8.60 -65.43 46.00
CA SER A 352 -8.51 -64.17 45.24
C SER A 352 -9.61 -63.11 45.50
N GLY A 353 -10.58 -63.40 46.37
CA GLY A 353 -11.77 -62.53 46.57
C GLY A 353 -11.57 -61.34 47.52
N ASN A 354 -10.55 -61.36 48.37
CA ASN A 354 -10.49 -60.48 49.54
C ASN A 354 -10.18 -59.00 49.22
N SER A 355 -9.46 -58.73 48.12
CA SER A 355 -9.00 -57.38 47.77
C SER A 355 -10.14 -56.43 47.38
N SER A 356 -11.22 -56.93 46.77
CA SER A 356 -12.33 -56.13 46.24
C SER A 356 -13.23 -55.54 47.35
N VAL A 357 -13.35 -56.24 48.47
CA VAL A 357 -14.28 -55.89 49.57
C VAL A 357 -13.80 -54.67 50.36
N ALA A 358 -12.49 -54.39 50.36
CA ALA A 358 -11.88 -53.29 51.09
C ALA A 358 -12.15 -51.90 50.46
N ALA A 359 -12.37 -51.82 49.15
CA ALA A 359 -12.51 -50.54 48.44
C ALA A 359 -13.93 -49.94 48.51
N ILE A 360 -14.97 -50.78 48.46
CA ILE A 360 -16.37 -50.34 48.43
C ILE A 360 -16.85 -49.88 49.83
N ASN A 361 -16.25 -50.39 50.89
CA ASN A 361 -16.66 -50.12 52.28
C ASN A 361 -15.87 -48.97 52.94
N HIS A 362 -15.15 -48.15 52.18
CA HIS A 362 -14.52 -46.95 52.72
C HIS A 362 -15.55 -45.81 52.87
N ALA A 363 -15.71 -45.26 54.07
CA ALA A 363 -16.90 -44.52 54.51
C ALA A 363 -17.03 -43.06 53.99
N ALA A 364 -16.55 -42.75 52.78
CA ALA A 364 -16.26 -41.36 52.36
C ALA A 364 -16.91 -40.85 51.05
N THR A 365 -17.80 -41.59 50.37
CA THR A 365 -18.27 -41.16 49.03
C THR A 365 -19.74 -41.51 48.69
N THR A 366 -20.54 -40.49 48.35
CA THR A 366 -21.88 -40.59 47.70
C THR A 366 -22.13 -39.37 46.78
N GLY A 367 -23.13 -39.46 45.88
CA GLY A 367 -23.33 -38.55 44.73
C GLY A 367 -24.00 -37.17 44.95
N THR A 368 -24.43 -36.57 43.84
CA THR A 368 -24.73 -35.12 43.62
C THR A 368 -26.08 -34.59 44.17
N ILE A 369 -26.22 -33.25 44.20
CA ILE A 369 -27.21 -32.51 45.00
C ILE A 369 -28.38 -31.89 44.19
N ASN A 370 -29.54 -31.83 44.84
CA ASN A 370 -30.86 -31.37 44.39
C ASN A 370 -30.99 -29.83 44.14
N THR A 371 -31.97 -29.43 43.32
CA THR A 371 -32.31 -28.07 42.89
C THR A 371 -32.86 -27.12 43.97
N ASN A 372 -33.15 -27.59 45.19
CA ASN A 372 -33.60 -26.79 46.35
C ASN A 372 -32.53 -25.81 46.90
N ARG A 373 -31.73 -25.18 46.04
CA ARG A 373 -30.55 -24.35 46.37
C ARG A 373 -30.50 -22.99 45.65
N LEU A 374 -31.60 -22.55 45.03
CA LEU A 374 -31.71 -21.25 44.34
C LEU A 374 -32.70 -20.31 45.05
N GLY A 375 -32.43 -18.99 45.01
CA GLY A 375 -33.09 -17.97 45.85
C GLY A 375 -34.20 -17.16 45.16
N PRO A 376 -34.98 -16.36 45.93
CA PRO A 376 -36.36 -15.99 45.57
C PRO A 376 -36.58 -14.67 44.80
N SER A 377 -35.59 -14.06 44.14
CA SER A 377 -35.60 -12.63 43.80
C SER A 377 -35.89 -12.23 42.33
N VAL A 378 -36.91 -12.80 41.62
CA VAL A 378 -37.07 -12.59 40.15
C VAL A 378 -38.55 -12.56 39.63
N VAL A 379 -39.10 -11.39 39.22
CA VAL A 379 -40.41 -11.18 38.48
C VAL A 379 -40.45 -9.80 37.75
N LEU A 380 -41.19 -9.57 36.62
CA LEU A 380 -41.31 -8.29 35.83
C LEU A 380 -42.63 -8.10 35.01
N ASP A 381 -42.91 -6.90 34.42
CA ASP A 381 -44.12 -6.54 33.60
C ASP A 381 -43.94 -5.42 32.47
N SER A 382 -44.93 -4.52 32.18
CA SER A 382 -45.24 -3.79 30.89
C SER A 382 -45.48 -2.23 31.00
N GLU A 383 -45.98 -1.36 30.07
CA GLU A 383 -46.62 -1.37 28.70
C GLU A 383 -46.58 0.06 27.97
N ALA A 384 -47.53 0.40 27.05
CA ALA A 384 -47.99 1.72 26.50
C ALA A 384 -47.50 2.22 25.07
N PRO A 385 -47.71 3.49 24.59
CA PRO A 385 -48.60 3.76 23.44
C PRO A 385 -48.02 4.67 22.30
N ALA A 386 -48.86 5.50 21.66
CA ALA A 386 -48.98 5.53 20.18
C ALA A 386 -49.57 6.81 19.52
N ALA A 387 -48.96 7.25 18.41
CA ALA A 387 -49.52 8.01 17.26
C ALA A 387 -48.72 7.62 15.98
N SER A 388 -49.12 7.99 14.76
CA SER A 388 -48.58 7.32 13.55
C SER A 388 -47.20 7.78 13.05
N ASP A 389 -46.77 9.01 13.33
CA ASP A 389 -45.40 9.50 13.05
C ASP A 389 -44.54 9.57 14.32
N ILE A 390 -45.11 9.38 15.52
CA ILE A 390 -44.44 9.47 16.84
C ILE A 390 -45.13 8.56 17.88
N ALA A 391 -44.37 7.81 18.69
CA ALA A 391 -44.85 6.92 19.75
C ALA A 391 -44.22 7.22 21.13
N GLY A 392 -44.69 6.54 22.19
CA GLY A 392 -44.24 6.70 23.59
C GLY A 392 -45.27 7.37 24.51
N THR A 393 -45.01 7.35 25.83
CA THR A 393 -45.80 8.13 26.81
C THR A 393 -45.21 9.52 27.04
N PHE A 394 -46.04 10.43 27.55
CA PHE A 394 -45.61 11.72 28.10
C PHE A 394 -44.69 11.59 29.34
N GLY A 395 -44.61 10.42 29.98
CA GLY A 395 -43.70 10.16 31.10
C GLY A 395 -42.32 9.62 30.70
N THR A 396 -42.20 9.03 29.50
CA THR A 396 -40.98 8.37 29.01
C THR A 396 -40.32 9.08 27.83
N GLY A 397 -40.97 10.10 27.27
CA GLY A 397 -40.52 10.82 26.08
C GLY A 397 -41.15 10.29 24.79
N LEU A 398 -41.37 11.20 23.85
CA LEU A 398 -41.93 10.92 22.54
C LEU A 398 -40.80 10.63 21.53
N SER A 399 -40.93 9.54 20.78
CA SER A 399 -39.93 9.06 19.81
C SER A 399 -40.52 8.98 18.40
N VAL A 400 -39.77 9.38 17.37
CA VAL A 400 -40.24 9.36 15.98
C VAL A 400 -40.44 7.92 15.49
N ASN A 401 -41.53 7.67 14.77
CA ASN A 401 -41.85 6.34 14.27
C ASN A 401 -40.99 5.93 13.07
N ASN A 402 -40.89 4.61 12.88
CA ASN A 402 -40.13 4.03 11.79
C ASN A 402 -40.65 4.50 10.42
N ASN A 403 -39.74 4.85 9.52
CA ASN A 403 -39.99 5.40 8.18
C ASN A 403 -40.66 6.80 8.10
N ALA A 404 -40.85 7.51 9.22
CA ALA A 404 -41.44 8.86 9.20
C ALA A 404 -40.58 9.90 8.44
N ILE A 405 -39.27 9.67 8.31
CA ILE A 405 -38.34 10.50 7.53
C ILE A 405 -38.06 9.86 6.17
N THR A 406 -38.30 10.60 5.08
CA THR A 406 -38.11 10.16 3.69
C THR A 406 -37.10 11.05 2.97
N SER A 407 -36.60 10.64 1.81
CA SER A 407 -35.61 11.41 1.04
C SER A 407 -36.07 12.84 0.73
N ALA A 408 -37.36 13.06 0.40
CA ALA A 408 -37.90 14.40 0.17
C ALA A 408 -38.00 15.29 1.42
N LYS A 409 -37.79 14.72 2.63
CA LYS A 409 -37.66 15.46 3.90
C LYS A 409 -36.18 15.78 4.24
N ILE A 410 -35.23 15.46 3.34
CA ILE A 410 -33.79 15.71 3.49
C ILE A 410 -33.32 16.52 2.28
N ALA A 411 -32.55 17.59 2.49
CA ALA A 411 -32.02 18.41 1.39
C ALA A 411 -30.61 17.96 0.98
N ASP A 412 -30.34 17.87 -0.32
CA ASP A 412 -29.04 17.44 -0.85
C ASP A 412 -27.88 18.28 -0.29
N GLY A 413 -26.82 17.59 0.15
CA GLY A 413 -25.61 18.21 0.70
C GLY A 413 -25.75 18.83 2.10
N THR A 414 -26.93 18.81 2.73
CA THR A 414 -27.13 19.42 4.07
C THR A 414 -26.72 18.53 5.25
N ILE A 415 -26.55 17.22 5.04
CA ILE A 415 -26.08 16.29 6.06
C ILE A 415 -24.54 16.30 6.09
N ALA A 416 -23.97 16.89 7.13
CA ALA A 416 -22.52 17.00 7.34
C ALA A 416 -22.00 15.93 8.33
N ASN A 417 -20.68 15.89 8.52
CA ASN A 417 -20.03 14.93 9.43
C ASN A 417 -20.46 15.06 10.91
N VAL A 418 -21.11 16.17 11.31
CA VAL A 418 -21.65 16.35 12.67
C VAL A 418 -23.03 15.70 12.83
N ASP A 419 -23.80 15.58 11.74
CA ASP A 419 -25.16 15.05 11.71
C ASP A 419 -25.18 13.51 11.64
N ILE A 420 -24.06 12.88 11.28
CA ILE A 420 -23.85 11.44 11.29
C ILE A 420 -22.78 11.09 12.33
N ALA A 421 -23.21 10.65 13.52
CA ALA A 421 -22.30 10.13 14.54
C ALA A 421 -21.50 8.92 14.04
N ASN A 422 -20.26 8.76 14.52
CA ASN A 422 -19.39 7.64 14.14
C ASN A 422 -20.09 6.28 14.34
N GLY A 423 -20.17 5.48 13.27
CA GLY A 423 -20.85 4.18 13.26
C GLY A 423 -22.36 4.20 13.05
N ALA A 424 -23.00 5.37 12.89
CA ALA A 424 -24.46 5.46 12.66
C ALA A 424 -24.88 4.87 11.30
N VAL A 425 -23.98 4.84 10.31
CA VAL A 425 -24.10 4.03 9.09
C VAL A 425 -23.28 2.76 9.29
N ASN A 426 -23.94 1.61 9.25
CA ASN A 426 -23.35 0.27 9.38
C ASN A 426 -23.65 -0.58 8.14
N ASP A 427 -23.07 -1.78 8.05
CA ASP A 427 -23.09 -2.61 6.84
C ASP A 427 -24.51 -2.87 6.27
N ALA A 428 -25.51 -3.06 7.14
CA ALA A 428 -26.91 -3.26 6.74
C ALA A 428 -27.57 -2.01 6.11
N LYS A 429 -27.00 -0.81 6.31
CA LYS A 429 -27.42 0.46 5.69
C LYS A 429 -26.65 0.78 4.41
N ILE A 430 -25.72 -0.08 3.99
CA ILE A 430 -24.91 0.09 2.78
C ILE A 430 -25.33 -1.00 1.78
N ALA A 431 -25.93 -0.62 0.67
CA ALA A 431 -26.40 -1.56 -0.34
C ALA A 431 -25.22 -2.34 -1.00
N PRO A 432 -25.40 -3.62 -1.35
CA PRO A 432 -24.41 -4.37 -2.12
C PRO A 432 -24.09 -3.67 -3.46
N GLY A 433 -22.80 -3.50 -3.76
CA GLY A 433 -22.35 -2.87 -5.02
C GLY A 433 -21.61 -1.53 -4.88
N VAL A 434 -21.14 -1.14 -3.69
CA VAL A 434 -20.24 0.01 -3.53
C VAL A 434 -19.00 -0.16 -4.41
N SER A 435 -18.72 0.83 -5.26
CA SER A 435 -17.56 0.80 -6.18
C SER A 435 -16.24 0.73 -5.40
N PRO A 436 -15.29 -0.16 -5.75
CA PRO A 436 -13.96 -0.25 -5.11
C PRO A 436 -13.17 1.07 -5.13
N SER A 437 -13.50 2.00 -6.03
CA SER A 437 -12.93 3.36 -6.07
C SER A 437 -13.25 4.25 -4.85
N LYS A 438 -14.18 3.82 -3.98
CA LYS A 438 -14.48 4.44 -2.68
C LYS A 438 -13.56 3.97 -1.55
N LEU A 439 -12.61 3.08 -1.82
CA LEU A 439 -11.70 2.47 -0.85
C LEU A 439 -10.26 2.99 -1.06
N ILE A 440 -9.48 3.04 0.02
CA ILE A 440 -8.05 3.37 -0.05
C ILE A 440 -7.33 2.27 -0.85
N ALA A 441 -6.44 2.63 -1.77
CA ALA A 441 -5.73 1.67 -2.62
C ALA A 441 -4.63 0.90 -1.85
N GLY A 442 -4.51 -0.41 -2.15
CA GLY A 442 -3.43 -1.26 -1.66
C GLY A 442 -2.14 -1.16 -2.46
N THR A 443 -1.08 -1.76 -1.94
CA THR A 443 0.24 -1.85 -2.59
C THR A 443 0.28 -2.98 -3.63
N ASN A 444 1.24 -2.92 -4.57
CA ASN A 444 1.38 -3.96 -5.59
C ASN A 444 1.57 -5.36 -4.97
N GLY A 445 0.81 -6.34 -5.47
CA GLY A 445 0.75 -7.69 -4.92
C GLY A 445 -0.25 -7.92 -3.79
N GLN A 446 -0.96 -6.88 -3.30
CA GLN A 446 -1.99 -7.02 -2.26
C GLN A 446 -3.41 -7.12 -2.81
N VAL A 447 -4.29 -7.82 -2.09
CA VAL A 447 -5.76 -7.77 -2.21
C VAL A 447 -6.38 -7.32 -0.90
N LEU A 448 -7.59 -6.78 -0.98
CA LEU A 448 -8.39 -6.44 0.19
C LEU A 448 -8.98 -7.74 0.77
N THR A 449 -8.60 -8.08 2.00
CA THR A 449 -9.02 -9.26 2.74
C THR A 449 -9.57 -8.87 4.11
N THR A 450 -10.26 -9.78 4.80
CA THR A 450 -10.81 -9.51 6.15
C THR A 450 -10.06 -10.33 7.18
N VAL A 451 -9.31 -9.66 8.06
CA VAL A 451 -8.51 -10.28 9.13
C VAL A 451 -9.09 -9.84 10.47
N ALA A 452 -9.43 -10.80 11.35
CA ALA A 452 -10.10 -10.53 12.64
C ALA A 452 -11.33 -9.61 12.53
N GLY A 453 -12.13 -9.76 11.46
CA GLY A 453 -13.31 -8.94 11.19
C GLY A 453 -13.04 -7.55 10.60
N THR A 454 -11.77 -7.15 10.41
CA THR A 454 -11.38 -5.84 9.85
C THR A 454 -10.84 -6.00 8.43
N THR A 455 -11.26 -5.13 7.50
CA THR A 455 -10.77 -5.13 6.12
C THR A 455 -9.38 -4.50 6.01
N THR A 456 -8.44 -5.22 5.39
CA THR A 456 -7.01 -4.84 5.28
C THR A 456 -6.43 -5.29 3.95
N TRP A 457 -5.39 -4.59 3.44
CA TRP A 457 -4.68 -5.01 2.23
C TRP A 457 -3.52 -5.95 2.58
N ALA A 458 -3.51 -7.17 2.01
CA ALA A 458 -2.48 -8.18 2.22
C ALA A 458 -2.25 -9.04 0.96
N ASN A 459 -1.07 -9.63 0.80
CA ASN A 459 -0.77 -10.46 -0.38
C ASN A 459 -1.60 -11.76 -0.38
N PRO A 460 -2.27 -12.11 -1.50
CA PRO A 460 -2.88 -13.42 -1.69
C PRO A 460 -1.87 -14.41 -2.29
N GLY A 461 -2.21 -15.69 -2.19
CA GLY A 461 -1.60 -16.74 -3.00
C GLY A 461 -0.26 -17.25 -2.47
N VAL A 462 0.04 -18.50 -2.83
CA VAL A 462 1.30 -19.15 -2.45
C VAL A 462 2.37 -18.78 -3.48
N THR A 463 3.30 -17.90 -3.08
CA THR A 463 4.43 -17.45 -3.90
C THR A 463 5.57 -18.48 -3.99
N ASN A 464 5.57 -19.48 -3.10
CA ASN A 464 6.59 -20.52 -3.00
C ASN A 464 6.00 -21.79 -2.34
N ILE A 465 5.99 -22.91 -3.06
CA ILE A 465 5.79 -24.23 -2.46
C ILE A 465 7.17 -24.83 -2.11
N ALA A 466 7.59 -24.66 -0.85
CA ALA A 466 8.77 -25.31 -0.32
C ALA A 466 8.44 -26.75 0.14
N THR A 467 9.29 -27.73 -0.19
CA THR A 467 9.13 -29.12 0.25
C THR A 467 9.78 -29.35 1.61
N GLY A 468 9.01 -29.86 2.57
CA GLY A 468 9.50 -30.24 3.90
C GLY A 468 10.30 -31.56 3.91
N THR A 469 10.86 -31.89 5.08
CA THR A 469 11.71 -33.07 5.29
C THR A 469 11.05 -34.36 4.81
N GLY A 470 11.76 -35.13 3.97
CA GLY A 470 11.25 -36.37 3.38
C GLY A 470 10.62 -36.21 1.99
N LEU A 471 10.42 -34.98 1.52
CA LEU A 471 10.01 -34.66 0.16
C LEU A 471 11.12 -33.90 -0.59
N THR A 472 11.10 -33.94 -1.92
CA THR A 472 12.02 -33.21 -2.81
C THR A 472 11.27 -32.48 -3.93
N GLY A 473 11.87 -31.40 -4.45
CA GLY A 473 11.40 -30.70 -5.66
C GLY A 473 10.94 -29.25 -5.46
N GLY A 474 10.80 -28.77 -4.21
CA GLY A 474 10.66 -27.34 -3.90
C GLY A 474 12.02 -26.63 -3.78
N PRO A 475 12.07 -25.29 -3.79
CA PRO A 475 10.93 -24.36 -3.89
C PRO A 475 10.33 -24.25 -5.30
N ILE A 476 9.02 -24.47 -5.44
CA ILE A 476 8.30 -24.29 -6.72
C ILE A 476 7.68 -22.88 -6.76
N THR A 477 8.02 -22.12 -7.81
CA THR A 477 7.57 -20.73 -8.03
C THR A 477 6.89 -20.49 -9.39
N SER A 478 6.85 -21.49 -10.27
CA SER A 478 6.21 -21.41 -11.60
C SER A 478 5.61 -22.74 -12.04
N THR A 479 6.46 -23.76 -12.24
CA THR A 479 6.05 -25.16 -12.47
C THR A 479 7.10 -26.07 -11.83
N GLY A 480 6.70 -27.28 -11.43
CA GLY A 480 7.64 -28.24 -10.82
C GLY A 480 6.99 -29.54 -10.38
N THR A 481 7.83 -30.50 -9.96
CA THR A 481 7.39 -31.76 -9.37
C THR A 481 7.63 -31.78 -7.87
N ILE A 482 6.78 -32.50 -7.13
CA ILE A 482 7.07 -32.91 -5.74
C ILE A 482 7.22 -34.43 -5.73
N SER A 483 8.29 -34.95 -5.14
CA SER A 483 8.56 -36.39 -5.02
C SER A 483 8.84 -36.79 -3.57
N LEU A 484 8.74 -38.08 -3.27
CA LEU A 484 9.34 -38.65 -2.06
C LEU A 484 10.87 -38.62 -2.19
N ALA A 485 11.56 -38.24 -1.12
CA ALA A 485 12.99 -38.50 -0.98
C ALA A 485 13.23 -40.01 -0.79
N ASN A 486 14.21 -40.57 -1.49
CA ASN A 486 14.73 -41.91 -1.18
C ASN A 486 15.21 -41.96 0.29
N THR A 487 15.12 -43.13 0.93
CA THR A 487 15.71 -43.33 2.27
C THR A 487 17.12 -43.93 2.15
N GLY A 488 17.83 -44.06 3.28
CA GLY A 488 19.12 -44.76 3.34
C GLY A 488 19.03 -46.29 3.23
N VAL A 489 17.83 -46.84 2.98
CA VAL A 489 17.58 -48.29 2.95
C VAL A 489 17.69 -48.81 1.51
N GLY A 490 18.59 -49.76 1.29
CA GLY A 490 18.65 -50.49 0.03
C GLY A 490 17.38 -51.34 -0.18
N PRO A 491 16.78 -51.36 -1.38
CA PRO A 491 15.70 -52.30 -1.70
C PRO A 491 16.14 -53.74 -1.48
N GLY A 492 15.34 -54.51 -0.76
CA GLY A 492 15.69 -55.87 -0.39
C GLY A 492 14.71 -56.53 0.56
N THR A 493 14.99 -57.78 0.91
CA THR A 493 14.23 -58.58 1.87
C THR A 493 14.93 -58.59 3.22
N TYR A 494 14.20 -58.25 4.27
CA TYR A 494 14.69 -58.21 5.64
C TYR A 494 13.91 -59.20 6.52
N GLY A 495 14.63 -59.97 7.32
CA GLY A 495 14.10 -61.05 8.16
C GLY A 495 14.26 -62.45 7.54
N THR A 496 14.50 -63.45 8.38
CA THR A 496 14.62 -64.89 8.06
C THR A 496 14.02 -65.73 9.20
N SER A 497 13.95 -67.05 9.04
CA SER A 497 13.58 -67.97 10.13
C SER A 497 14.54 -67.97 11.34
N SER A 498 15.71 -67.34 11.22
CA SER A 498 16.75 -67.24 12.26
C SER A 498 17.09 -65.80 12.66
N SER A 499 16.41 -64.79 12.11
CA SER A 499 16.68 -63.37 12.40
C SER A 499 15.47 -62.49 12.13
N VAL A 500 15.05 -61.67 13.09
CA VAL A 500 13.95 -60.71 12.92
C VAL A 500 14.43 -59.45 12.18
N PRO A 501 13.57 -58.75 11.42
CA PRO A 501 13.87 -57.40 10.95
C PRO A 501 14.01 -56.46 12.15
N ARG A 502 15.04 -55.62 12.15
CA ARG A 502 15.20 -54.50 13.08
C ARG A 502 15.18 -53.20 12.26
N LEU A 503 14.13 -52.42 12.43
CA LEU A 503 13.89 -51.19 11.68
C LEU A 503 14.23 -49.96 12.52
N THR A 504 14.71 -48.91 11.86
CA THR A 504 14.71 -47.53 12.37
C THR A 504 13.76 -46.73 11.50
N ILE A 505 12.89 -45.95 12.13
CA ILE A 505 11.80 -45.22 11.47
C ILE A 505 12.00 -43.72 11.79
N ASP A 506 11.82 -42.84 10.80
CA ASP A 506 11.86 -41.39 11.05
C ASP A 506 10.54 -40.85 11.64
N ALA A 507 10.54 -39.58 12.04
CA ALA A 507 9.35 -38.89 12.54
C ALA A 507 8.26 -38.70 11.46
N GLN A 508 8.50 -39.13 10.22
CA GLN A 508 7.57 -39.14 9.09
C GLN A 508 7.07 -40.57 8.77
N GLY A 509 7.41 -41.57 9.60
CA GLY A 509 6.93 -42.95 9.46
C GLY A 509 7.67 -43.79 8.42
N ARG A 510 8.75 -43.29 7.81
CA ARG A 510 9.51 -44.00 6.77
C ARG A 510 10.66 -44.81 7.36
N ILE A 511 10.96 -45.96 6.79
CA ILE A 511 12.10 -46.78 7.24
C ILE A 511 13.40 -46.14 6.75
N THR A 512 14.23 -45.67 7.69
CA THR A 512 15.50 -44.98 7.41
C THR A 512 16.73 -45.86 7.56
N ALA A 513 16.64 -46.92 8.37
CA ALA A 513 17.59 -48.03 8.37
C ALA A 513 16.84 -49.36 8.56
N ALA A 514 17.24 -50.39 7.83
CA ALA A 514 16.74 -51.75 8.01
C ALA A 514 17.94 -52.69 8.19
N THR A 515 17.90 -53.50 9.24
CA THR A 515 18.91 -54.51 9.57
C THR A 515 18.21 -55.80 10.01
N THR A 516 18.97 -56.86 10.24
CA THR A 516 18.47 -58.09 10.88
C THR A 516 19.10 -58.26 12.25
N GLN A 517 18.27 -58.65 13.23
CA GLN A 517 18.69 -59.04 14.57
C GLN A 517 18.55 -60.56 14.68
N PRO A 518 19.64 -61.31 14.92
CA PRO A 518 19.56 -62.75 15.17
C PRO A 518 18.55 -63.10 16.26
N ILE A 519 17.73 -64.12 15.99
CA ILE A 519 16.91 -64.77 17.00
C ILE A 519 17.90 -65.53 17.88
N SER A 520 18.22 -64.95 19.04
CA SER A 520 19.21 -65.53 19.94
C SER A 520 18.65 -66.80 20.58
N ALA A 521 19.25 -67.96 20.25
CA ALA A 521 19.02 -69.24 20.93
C ALA A 521 19.63 -69.20 22.35
N SER A 522 19.10 -68.31 23.18
CA SER A 522 19.55 -68.01 24.55
C SER A 522 18.78 -68.79 25.61
N VAL A 523 17.83 -69.64 25.19
CA VAL A 523 17.80 -71.01 25.71
C VAL A 523 18.79 -71.78 24.83
N PRO A 524 20.05 -71.98 25.26
CA PRO A 524 21.02 -72.72 24.46
C PRO A 524 20.55 -74.17 24.30
N ASP A 525 20.75 -74.73 23.10
CA ASP A 525 20.59 -76.17 22.92
C ASP A 525 21.51 -76.89 23.92
N ILE A 526 20.93 -77.82 24.69
CA ILE A 526 21.61 -78.57 25.74
C ILE A 526 22.87 -79.26 25.21
N ALA A 527 22.86 -79.69 23.94
CA ALA A 527 24.03 -80.25 23.27
C ALA A 527 25.19 -79.25 23.12
N THR A 528 24.91 -77.96 22.92
CA THR A 528 25.95 -76.91 22.79
C THR A 528 26.58 -76.52 24.12
N VAL A 529 25.79 -76.51 25.21
CA VAL A 529 26.31 -76.33 26.57
C VAL A 529 27.25 -77.49 26.95
N LEU A 530 26.86 -78.72 26.60
CA LEU A 530 27.65 -79.94 26.79
C LEU A 530 28.88 -80.06 25.86
N ALA A 531 28.97 -79.29 24.78
CA ALA A 531 30.07 -79.38 23.82
C ALA A 531 31.22 -78.37 24.09
N ALA A 532 30.90 -77.19 24.64
CA ALA A 532 31.86 -76.08 24.76
C ALA A 532 32.38 -75.86 26.19
N GLY A 533 31.69 -76.34 27.23
CA GLY A 533 32.14 -76.22 28.61
C GLY A 533 33.30 -77.16 28.93
N SER A 534 34.37 -76.65 29.56
CA SER A 534 35.54 -77.45 29.97
C SER A 534 35.16 -78.61 30.90
N ASP A 535 34.13 -78.42 31.71
CA ASP A 535 33.65 -79.37 32.72
C ASP A 535 32.81 -80.51 32.14
N ALA A 536 32.39 -80.44 30.87
CA ALA A 536 31.50 -81.42 30.24
C ALA A 536 32.20 -82.73 29.79
N LYS A 537 33.49 -82.91 30.14
CA LYS A 537 34.27 -84.14 29.84
C LYS A 537 34.37 -85.14 31.00
N SER A 538 33.56 -84.97 32.05
CA SER A 538 33.28 -86.02 33.04
C SER A 538 31.86 -85.82 33.58
N GLU A 539 31.13 -86.91 33.80
CA GLU A 539 29.66 -86.96 33.82
C GLU A 539 29.01 -86.43 35.14
N VAL A 540 29.49 -85.32 35.70
CA VAL A 540 29.01 -84.78 36.98
C VAL A 540 28.53 -83.33 36.86
N LEU A 541 27.20 -83.18 36.72
CA LEU A 541 26.49 -81.91 36.55
C LEU A 541 26.45 -81.09 37.87
N THR A 542 27.58 -80.49 38.25
CA THR A 542 27.83 -79.93 39.60
C THR A 542 27.26 -78.54 39.89
N ASN A 543 26.68 -77.83 38.90
CA ASN A 543 26.34 -76.40 39.06
C ASN A 543 24.86 -76.01 38.81
N LEU A 544 23.92 -76.94 39.00
CA LEU A 544 22.54 -76.55 39.35
C LEU A 544 22.51 -76.22 40.85
N LYS A 545 22.40 -74.92 41.18
CA LYS A 545 22.42 -74.42 42.57
C LYS A 545 21.28 -74.95 43.45
N ASN A 546 20.24 -75.53 42.84
CA ASN A 546 19.13 -76.21 43.49
C ASN A 546 18.74 -77.47 42.69
N LEU A 547 19.40 -78.60 42.94
CA LEU A 547 18.95 -79.93 42.50
C LEU A 547 18.47 -80.73 43.71
N SER A 548 17.17 -81.05 43.76
CA SER A 548 16.59 -81.88 44.82
C SER A 548 16.13 -83.21 44.24
N VAL A 549 16.65 -84.31 44.80
CA VAL A 549 16.14 -85.66 44.53
C VAL A 549 15.01 -85.95 45.54
N GLY A 550 14.00 -86.74 45.15
CA GLY A 550 12.68 -86.77 45.82
C GLY A 550 12.70 -87.07 47.33
N THR A 551 12.09 -86.19 48.13
CA THR A 551 12.07 -86.23 49.59
C THR A 551 10.94 -87.08 50.19
N THR A 552 10.60 -88.20 49.55
CA THR A 552 9.56 -89.15 50.02
C THR A 552 10.13 -90.56 50.03
N ALA A 553 10.22 -91.16 51.22
CA ALA A 553 10.96 -92.40 51.42
C ALA A 553 10.22 -93.66 50.93
N THR A 554 10.93 -94.49 50.16
CA THR A 554 10.58 -95.90 49.94
C THR A 554 11.82 -96.75 50.11
N GLN A 555 11.74 -97.79 50.95
CA GLN A 555 12.86 -98.69 51.23
C GLN A 555 13.17 -99.54 49.99
N GLY A 556 14.39 -99.46 49.45
CA GLY A 556 14.82 -100.21 48.25
C GLY A 556 15.61 -99.38 47.23
N ALA A 557 15.56 -98.05 47.29
CA ALA A 557 16.48 -97.19 46.53
C ALA A 557 17.89 -97.17 47.16
N PHE A 558 18.92 -96.93 46.34
CA PHE A 558 20.33 -96.84 46.79
C PHE A 558 20.56 -95.57 47.62
N ASN A 559 20.42 -95.70 48.94
CA ASN A 559 20.46 -94.60 49.88
C ASN A 559 21.89 -94.31 50.39
N VAL A 560 22.72 -93.69 49.55
CA VAL A 560 24.02 -93.13 49.95
C VAL A 560 23.83 -91.87 50.78
N ASN A 561 23.51 -92.06 52.05
CA ASN A 561 23.50 -91.01 53.04
C ASN A 561 24.92 -90.85 53.62
N GLY A 562 25.47 -89.63 53.56
CA GLY A 562 26.88 -89.33 53.87
C GLY A 562 27.83 -89.52 52.68
N ALA A 563 29.10 -89.12 52.85
CA ALA A 563 30.15 -89.25 51.83
C ALA A 563 30.82 -90.64 51.90
N HIS A 564 30.57 -91.50 50.90
CA HIS A 564 31.08 -92.87 50.87
C HIS A 564 32.41 -92.93 50.12
N TYR A 565 33.53 -92.97 50.86
CA TYR A 565 34.87 -93.13 50.30
C TYR A 565 35.31 -94.60 50.29
N MET A 566 35.57 -95.17 49.11
CA MET A 566 36.11 -96.53 48.99
C MET A 566 37.64 -96.54 49.12
N GLY A 567 38.14 -96.59 50.36
CA GLY A 567 39.58 -96.63 50.66
C GLY A 567 40.24 -97.99 50.39
N PHE A 568 41.37 -97.96 49.67
CA PHE A 568 42.28 -99.09 49.49
C PHE A 568 43.46 -98.99 50.47
N THR A 569 43.67 -100.02 51.27
CA THR A 569 44.75 -100.13 52.27
C THR A 569 45.77 -101.18 51.84
N LEU A 570 47.04 -100.78 51.73
CA LEU A 570 48.17 -101.68 51.51
C LEU A 570 48.81 -102.02 52.87
N LEU A 571 48.94 -103.31 53.19
CA LEU A 571 49.55 -103.74 54.45
C LEU A 571 51.06 -103.41 54.52
N PRO A 572 51.58 -102.92 55.67
CA PRO A 572 53.00 -102.67 55.86
C PRO A 572 53.86 -103.94 55.74
N THR A 573 55.07 -103.83 55.22
CA THR A 573 56.05 -104.93 55.19
C THR A 573 56.74 -105.12 56.54
N GLY A 574 56.92 -106.37 56.98
CA GLY A 574 57.73 -106.70 58.16
C GLY A 574 56.97 -106.85 59.49
N THR A 575 55.64 -106.88 59.46
CA THR A 575 54.78 -107.16 60.64
C THR A 575 53.95 -108.42 60.43
N ASP A 576 53.78 -109.24 61.48
CA ASP A 576 53.04 -110.52 61.44
C ASP A 576 51.52 -110.36 61.76
N VAL A 577 51.07 -109.16 62.20
CA VAL A 577 49.69 -108.85 62.65
C VAL A 577 49.28 -107.45 62.21
N TYR A 578 48.00 -107.26 61.82
CA TYR A 578 47.38 -105.99 61.45
C TYR A 578 45.96 -105.89 61.98
N ASP A 579 45.64 -104.83 62.72
CA ASP A 579 44.28 -104.53 63.16
C ASP A 579 43.59 -103.57 62.18
N VAL A 580 42.45 -103.99 61.60
CA VAL A 580 41.72 -103.22 60.58
C VAL A 580 41.01 -102.02 61.21
N LYS A 581 41.26 -100.82 60.66
CA LYS A 581 40.68 -99.56 61.16
C LYS A 581 39.22 -99.41 60.74
N ASN A 582 38.52 -98.39 61.21
CA ASN A 582 37.08 -98.22 60.96
C ASN A 582 36.74 -97.64 59.56
N ASP A 583 37.72 -97.04 58.89
CA ASP A 583 37.61 -96.30 57.62
C ASP A 583 38.09 -97.10 56.38
N GLU A 584 38.58 -98.32 56.58
CA GLU A 584 39.20 -99.15 55.54
C GLU A 584 38.19 -100.14 54.93
N TYR A 585 38.08 -100.22 53.60
CA TYR A 585 37.06 -101.07 52.95
C TYR A 585 37.65 -102.16 52.05
N ILE A 586 38.79 -101.89 51.43
CA ILE A 586 39.55 -102.87 50.63
C ILE A 586 40.97 -102.95 51.19
N ILE A 587 41.39 -104.15 51.59
CA ILE A 587 42.70 -104.42 52.21
C ILE A 587 43.47 -105.37 51.31
N TYR A 588 44.72 -105.03 51.01
CA TYR A 588 45.60 -105.81 50.15
C TYR A 588 46.96 -106.00 50.83
N GLY A 589 47.50 -107.22 50.80
CA GLY A 589 48.80 -107.49 51.40
C GLY A 589 49.45 -108.79 50.96
N ARG A 590 50.72 -108.92 51.34
CA ARG A 590 51.51 -110.16 51.25
C ARG A 590 52.32 -110.30 52.54
N SER A 591 52.58 -111.53 52.97
CA SER A 591 53.62 -111.73 53.98
C SER A 591 55.02 -111.63 53.36
N THR A 592 56.02 -111.43 54.24
CA THR A 592 57.45 -111.40 53.90
C THR A 592 58.32 -112.13 54.95
N THR A 593 57.72 -112.72 55.99
CA THR A 593 58.38 -113.23 57.22
C THR A 593 58.25 -114.74 57.43
N ALA A 594 57.92 -115.50 56.37
CA ALA A 594 57.70 -116.96 56.41
C ALA A 594 56.61 -117.44 57.39
N LYS A 595 55.65 -116.56 57.70
CA LYS A 595 54.38 -116.85 58.38
C LYS A 595 53.27 -116.05 57.72
N PRO A 596 52.00 -116.47 57.73
CA PRO A 596 50.90 -115.65 57.21
C PRO A 596 50.66 -114.41 58.07
N TYR A 597 50.19 -113.34 57.44
CA TYR A 597 49.83 -112.08 58.11
C TYR A 597 48.48 -112.26 58.82
N ASN A 598 48.39 -111.91 60.10
CA ASN A 598 47.15 -111.99 60.86
C ASN A 598 46.38 -110.67 60.74
N ILE A 599 45.34 -110.63 59.91
CA ILE A 599 44.42 -109.49 59.83
C ILE A 599 43.33 -109.69 60.89
N ASN A 600 43.35 -108.89 61.94
CA ASN A 600 42.29 -108.87 62.93
C ASN A 600 41.19 -107.91 62.46
N LEU A 601 39.97 -108.43 62.31
CA LEU A 601 38.78 -107.63 62.05
C LEU A 601 38.37 -106.87 63.33
N PRO A 602 37.83 -105.65 63.24
CA PRO A 602 37.23 -104.98 64.38
C PRO A 602 35.97 -105.73 64.83
N SER A 603 35.45 -105.38 66.00
CA SER A 603 34.21 -105.98 66.49
C SER A 603 33.07 -105.82 65.48
N ALA A 604 32.26 -106.88 65.37
CA ALA A 604 31.10 -106.98 64.53
C ALA A 604 30.04 -105.92 64.88
N GLY A 605 29.82 -105.66 66.18
CA GLY A 605 28.79 -104.73 66.67
C GLY A 605 28.88 -103.33 66.04
N PRO A 606 30.01 -102.61 66.20
CA PRO A 606 30.25 -101.32 65.53
C PRO A 606 30.34 -101.38 64.01
N SER A 607 30.41 -102.59 63.42
CA SER A 607 30.63 -102.83 61.98
C SER A 607 29.37 -103.30 61.24
N GLN A 608 28.18 -103.25 61.85
CA GLN A 608 26.94 -103.76 61.24
C GLN A 608 26.69 -103.20 59.83
N GLY A 609 26.49 -104.09 58.85
CA GLY A 609 26.28 -103.75 57.44
C GLY A 609 27.55 -103.41 56.65
N ARG A 610 28.72 -103.35 57.30
CA ARG A 610 30.01 -103.12 56.64
C ARG A 610 30.45 -104.36 55.88
N VAL A 611 30.95 -104.14 54.66
CA VAL A 611 31.61 -105.16 53.83
C VAL A 611 33.11 -104.85 53.79
N LEU A 612 33.93 -105.87 53.96
CA LEU A 612 35.39 -105.81 53.82
C LEU A 612 35.86 -106.77 52.73
N ILE A 613 36.65 -106.27 51.79
CA ILE A 613 37.31 -107.07 50.75
C ILE A 613 38.79 -107.20 51.11
N ILE A 614 39.24 -108.41 51.43
CA ILE A 614 40.61 -108.70 51.87
C ILE A 614 41.28 -109.58 50.82
N ARG A 615 42.49 -109.21 50.36
CA ARG A 615 43.22 -109.90 49.28
C ARG A 615 44.69 -110.18 49.63
N ALA A 616 45.10 -111.43 49.43
CA ALA A 616 46.47 -111.90 49.55
C ALA A 616 47.10 -112.17 48.19
N THR A 617 48.40 -111.92 48.05
CA THR A 617 49.25 -112.53 47.01
C THR A 617 50.46 -113.19 47.64
N GLY A 618 50.94 -114.29 47.04
CA GLY A 618 51.98 -115.14 47.61
C GLY A 618 52.79 -115.91 46.56
N THR A 619 54.01 -116.27 46.98
CA THR A 619 55.05 -116.93 46.19
C THR A 619 55.61 -118.20 46.85
N ASN A 620 55.35 -118.41 48.14
CA ASN A 620 55.80 -119.54 48.94
C ASN A 620 54.62 -120.15 49.74
N ALA A 621 54.76 -121.40 50.21
CA ALA A 621 53.77 -122.09 51.04
C ALA A 621 53.59 -121.51 52.48
N SER A 622 54.18 -120.35 52.75
CA SER A 622 54.03 -119.59 53.99
C SER A 622 53.51 -118.17 53.75
N ASP A 623 53.25 -117.81 52.48
CA ASP A 623 52.73 -116.50 52.09
C ASP A 623 51.19 -116.57 52.07
N GLY A 624 50.54 -115.84 52.97
CA GLY A 624 49.08 -115.83 53.07
C GLY A 624 48.57 -114.83 54.10
N LEU A 625 47.24 -114.82 54.28
CA LEU A 625 46.54 -114.00 55.27
C LEU A 625 45.66 -114.92 56.14
N ILE A 626 45.72 -114.78 57.45
CA ILE A 626 44.68 -115.31 58.35
C ILE A 626 43.81 -114.13 58.73
N VAL A 627 42.49 -114.25 58.57
CA VAL A 627 41.54 -113.24 59.01
C VAL A 627 40.94 -113.69 60.33
N ASN A 628 41.30 -113.00 61.42
CA ASN A 628 40.82 -113.30 62.76
C ASN A 628 39.65 -112.38 63.10
N ALA A 629 38.65 -112.87 63.82
CA ALA A 629 37.62 -112.05 64.44
C ALA A 629 37.33 -112.54 65.86
N ALA A 630 37.40 -111.64 66.84
CA ALA A 630 37.06 -111.96 68.23
C ALA A 630 35.60 -112.43 68.38
N ASP A 631 34.70 -111.84 67.58
CA ASP A 631 33.26 -112.14 67.55
C ASP A 631 32.90 -113.32 66.61
N GLY A 632 33.90 -114.02 66.06
CA GLY A 632 33.73 -115.17 65.19
C GLY A 632 33.50 -114.86 63.71
N ILE A 633 33.85 -115.84 62.87
CA ILE A 633 33.60 -115.91 61.43
C ILE A 633 32.79 -117.19 61.15
N ASP A 634 31.76 -117.06 60.30
CA ASP A 634 30.87 -118.15 59.85
C ASP A 634 30.28 -119.00 60.99
N GLY A 635 30.01 -118.32 62.12
CA GLY A 635 29.28 -118.84 63.27
C GLY A 635 29.97 -119.90 64.14
N ASN A 636 31.19 -120.35 63.81
CA ASN A 636 31.84 -121.47 64.51
C ASN A 636 33.34 -121.34 64.80
N SER A 637 34.05 -120.30 64.35
CA SER A 637 35.48 -120.13 64.69
C SER A 637 35.95 -118.68 64.68
N ASN A 638 36.96 -118.35 65.48
CA ASN A 638 37.53 -117.00 65.53
C ASN A 638 38.51 -116.69 64.38
N THR A 639 38.68 -117.61 63.42
CA THR A 639 39.76 -117.57 62.41
C THR A 639 39.30 -118.05 61.02
N GLY A 640 39.06 -117.13 60.09
CA GLY A 640 38.90 -117.41 58.67
C GLY A 640 40.25 -117.55 57.97
N ILE A 641 40.60 -118.75 57.53
CA ILE A 641 41.96 -119.07 57.07
C ILE A 641 42.09 -118.94 55.53
N LEU A 642 42.88 -117.97 55.03
CA LEU A 642 43.32 -117.91 53.62
C LEU A 642 44.78 -118.41 53.51
N TYR A 643 44.99 -119.71 53.70
CA TYR A 643 46.33 -120.28 53.55
C TYR A 643 46.69 -120.49 52.07
N GLY A 644 47.79 -119.84 51.65
CA GLY A 644 48.42 -120.04 50.36
C GLY A 644 49.29 -121.31 50.36
N GLY A 645 48.93 -122.28 49.52
CA GLY A 645 49.67 -123.53 49.33
C GLY A 645 50.17 -123.74 47.90
N GLU A 646 49.95 -122.76 47.02
CA GLU A 646 50.15 -122.87 45.58
C GLU A 646 50.86 -121.61 45.05
N LEU A 647 51.80 -121.79 44.12
CA LEU A 647 52.63 -120.71 43.58
C LEU A 647 51.80 -119.75 42.71
N ASN A 648 52.06 -118.44 42.81
CA ASN A 648 51.50 -117.38 41.96
C ASN A 648 49.96 -117.29 41.93
N ARG A 649 49.26 -117.59 43.03
CA ARG A 649 47.80 -117.40 43.14
C ARG A 649 47.40 -116.19 43.99
N THR A 650 46.25 -115.61 43.65
CA THR A 650 45.62 -114.53 44.43
C THR A 650 44.47 -115.11 45.26
N TYR A 651 44.51 -114.88 46.56
CA TYR A 651 43.45 -115.33 47.48
C TYR A 651 42.61 -114.12 47.89
N ALA A 652 41.30 -114.24 47.86
CA ALA A 652 40.39 -113.18 48.23
C ALA A 652 39.28 -113.69 49.16
N ILE A 653 39.03 -112.99 50.25
CA ILE A 653 37.81 -113.15 51.05
C ILE A 653 37.04 -111.84 51.04
N THR A 654 35.73 -111.93 50.90
CA THR A 654 34.80 -110.83 51.14
C THR A 654 33.95 -111.22 52.33
N VAL A 655 34.01 -110.44 53.41
CA VAL A 655 33.20 -110.65 54.62
C VAL A 655 32.24 -109.48 54.80
N PHE A 656 31.07 -109.73 55.38
CA PHE A 656 30.21 -108.69 55.95
C PHE A 656 30.00 -108.95 57.43
N SER A 657 29.66 -107.89 58.19
CA SER A 657 29.16 -108.07 59.55
C SER A 657 27.65 -107.83 59.62
N ASP A 658 26.96 -108.70 60.35
CA ASP A 658 25.54 -108.56 60.69
C ASP A 658 25.31 -107.75 61.99
N GLY A 659 26.38 -107.26 62.63
CA GLY A 659 26.32 -106.62 63.95
C GLY A 659 26.49 -107.57 65.16
N LYS A 660 26.76 -108.86 64.92
CA LYS A 660 27.01 -109.87 65.96
C LYS A 660 28.23 -110.74 65.68
N ALA A 661 28.45 -111.11 64.41
CA ALA A 661 29.59 -111.88 63.94
C ALA A 661 30.05 -111.34 62.57
N TRP A 662 31.06 -112.00 61.99
CA TRP A 662 31.44 -111.83 60.60
C TRP A 662 31.03 -113.04 59.76
N TRP A 663 30.64 -112.79 58.51
CA TRP A 663 30.08 -113.79 57.60
C TRP A 663 30.76 -113.69 56.23
N THR A 664 31.23 -114.80 55.71
CA THR A 664 31.89 -114.90 54.40
C THR A 664 30.85 -114.80 53.28
N ILE A 665 30.88 -113.71 52.52
CA ILE A 665 30.12 -113.58 51.25
C ILE A 665 30.78 -114.43 50.17
N SER A 666 32.11 -114.38 50.10
CA SER A 666 32.90 -115.16 49.14
C SER A 666 34.30 -115.43 49.68
N ASN A 667 34.82 -116.63 49.41
CA ASN A 667 36.23 -116.97 49.59
C ASN A 667 36.66 -117.66 48.29
N ALA A 668 37.64 -117.08 47.60
CA ALA A 668 38.02 -117.46 46.25
C ALA A 668 39.55 -117.55 46.09
N LYS A 669 39.97 -118.56 45.33
CA LYS A 669 41.36 -118.80 44.93
C LYS A 669 41.44 -118.59 43.41
N TYR A 670 42.23 -117.61 42.99
CA TYR A 670 42.46 -117.28 41.59
C TYR A 670 43.89 -117.69 41.21
#